data_AF-A0A7W8HY46-F1
#
_entry.id   AF-A0A7W8HY46-F1
#
_cell.length_a   1.000
_cell.length_b   1.000
_cell.length_c   1.000
_cell.angle_alpha   90.00
_cell.angle_beta   90.00
_cell.angle_gamma   90.00
#
_symmetry.space_group_name_H-M   'P 1'
#
loop_
_entity.id
_entity.type
_entity.pdbx_description
1 polymer ?
#
loop_
_entity_poly.entity_id
_entity_poly.type
_entity_poly.pdbx_seq_one_letter_code
_entity_poly.pdbx_strand_id
1 'polypeptide(L)'
;MGEIDTIYSDFCDELSEQALSSGDPIETVFFQSYLAAAVENGDCIDLEHCPAAREGRGGSRVDGVAVDAERGVLYVAICDFHAQDSLAPLHSAKLERVRERLVRFVEQATDPASMATMSADDDGFDAFYLVWSQLPLIRRIRAVIFSNARLATARPPEAAGEMAGIPVVYNILDFSRFAGIMSSRTGGEPVEIDLEALDAPPLICLPASTGNGRYASYLAALPGETLAVIYGLYGPRLLEQNVRTFLQAKTKVNKGIIRTIRETPEMFFAFNNGITATAAGMTTRKIEGGAELVTGIRGLQIVNGGQTTACILAAKDRHGADLSDVYVQMKLTIVDAERIEDVVPRISRYANTQNRISEADFFSSHPLHVALEQISRRLIAPPRPGHVSGSKWFYERARGQYREATSGANSAARSRFEAEYPKAQVIDKTSLARLEFTFDCRPHTVSAGSQKCFLAFAEYISREWDASPLRFNDGWYRDAAAKSVIFRWTDQMVGASDWYRADRAWKAQTVAYTLAWIVHQGRSRGKAGLDLAAVWRAQDVPDELREVIRQVAPAVAAKLRDAPESVRNIGEYTKHQACWSAVSGLSIESLEIPDIIYVDADQARQDRKDAVQSRRLDVELDFEAALPAMVPHATAIAELARRARLATPRADQALRKLASGDVLIGPSERTALKQLIERLKAEGIDLPGDGAASPKADVEATTQVLRLGSAAVRMVKL
;
A
#
# COMPACT_ATOMS: atom_id res chain seq x y z
N MET A 1 39.30 -7.31 -18.92
CA MET A 1 38.27 -7.53 -17.90
C MET A 1 36.97 -7.75 -18.61
N GLY A 2 36.24 -8.81 -18.26
CA GLY A 2 34.86 -8.94 -18.70
C GLY A 2 33.99 -7.87 -18.04
N GLU A 3 32.83 -7.59 -18.62
CA GLU A 3 31.85 -6.63 -18.08
C GLU A 3 31.52 -6.89 -16.61
N ILE A 4 31.40 -8.17 -16.22
CA ILE A 4 31.15 -8.60 -14.84
C ILE A 4 32.32 -8.32 -13.88
N ASP A 5 33.57 -8.32 -14.36
CA ASP A 5 34.73 -8.04 -13.52
C ASP A 5 34.81 -6.54 -13.17
N THR A 6 34.38 -5.68 -14.09
CA THR A 6 34.27 -4.24 -13.84
C THR A 6 33.16 -3.95 -12.82
N ILE A 7 31.97 -4.53 -13.01
CA ILE A 7 30.86 -4.41 -12.06
C ILE A 7 31.27 -4.92 -10.67
N TYR A 8 32.09 -5.98 -10.60
CA TYR A 8 32.63 -6.49 -9.35
C TYR A 8 33.57 -5.50 -8.65
N SER A 9 34.49 -4.88 -9.41
CA SER A 9 35.38 -3.86 -8.87
C SER A 9 34.59 -2.68 -8.31
N ASP A 10 33.65 -2.15 -9.09
CA ASP A 10 32.80 -1.02 -8.67
C ASP A 10 32.00 -1.37 -7.42
N PHE A 11 31.49 -2.61 -7.32
CA PHE A 11 30.79 -3.11 -6.13
C PHE A 11 31.70 -3.17 -4.89
N CYS A 12 32.95 -3.65 -5.03
CA CYS A 12 33.91 -3.69 -3.94
C CYS A 12 34.29 -2.29 -3.44
N ASP A 13 34.45 -1.34 -4.37
CA ASP A 13 34.71 0.07 -4.04
C ASP A 13 33.52 0.69 -3.30
N GLU A 14 32.29 0.48 -3.79
CA GLU A 14 31.07 0.97 -3.15
C GLU A 14 30.87 0.40 -1.73
N LEU A 15 31.11 -0.91 -1.54
CA LEU A 15 31.07 -1.52 -0.21
C LEU A 15 32.07 -0.87 0.75
N SER A 16 33.29 -0.61 0.26
CA SER A 16 34.35 -0.01 1.05
C SER A 16 34.02 1.43 1.45
N GLU A 17 33.50 2.23 0.51
CA GLU A 17 33.04 3.60 0.76
C GLU A 17 31.88 3.64 1.76
N GLN A 18 30.90 2.74 1.61
CA GLN A 18 29.76 2.64 2.52
C GLN A 18 30.20 2.25 3.94
N ALA A 19 31.09 1.25 4.08
CA ALA A 19 31.64 0.85 5.38
C ALA A 19 32.42 1.98 6.06
N LEU A 20 33.20 2.76 5.30
CA LEU A 20 33.91 3.94 5.82
C LEU A 20 32.95 5.05 6.26
N SER A 21 31.85 5.26 5.53
CA SER A 21 30.86 6.31 5.79
C SER A 21 29.97 5.99 7.00
N SER A 22 29.51 4.73 7.12
CA SER A 22 28.64 4.31 8.23
C SER A 22 29.41 3.97 9.51
N GLY A 23 30.67 3.55 9.36
CA GLY A 23 31.49 3.02 10.46
C GLY A 23 31.19 1.55 10.80
N ASP A 24 30.36 0.87 10.00
CA ASP A 24 30.03 -0.54 10.19
C ASP A 24 31.11 -1.48 9.60
N PRO A 25 31.24 -2.72 10.09
CA PRO A 25 32.08 -3.73 9.46
C PRO A 25 31.65 -4.01 8.02
N ILE A 26 32.61 -4.24 7.12
CA ILE A 26 32.34 -4.47 5.69
C ILE A 26 31.41 -5.67 5.46
N GLU A 27 31.46 -6.69 6.32
CA GLU A 27 30.57 -7.86 6.26
C GLU A 27 29.11 -7.49 6.55
N THR A 28 28.88 -6.48 7.38
CA THR A 28 27.54 -5.96 7.69
C THR A 28 26.97 -5.22 6.49
N VAL A 29 27.78 -4.35 5.86
CA VAL A 29 27.40 -3.65 4.63
C VAL A 29 27.15 -4.64 3.50
N PHE A 30 28.02 -5.65 3.34
CA PHE A 30 27.84 -6.75 2.39
C PHE A 30 26.49 -7.46 2.58
N PHE A 31 26.16 -7.83 3.83
CA PHE A 31 24.88 -8.46 4.15
C PHE A 31 23.70 -7.56 3.76
N GLN A 32 23.75 -6.27 4.11
CA GLN A 32 22.67 -5.32 3.81
C GLN A 32 22.46 -5.14 2.31
N SER A 33 23.52 -5.01 1.51
CA SER A 33 23.42 -4.87 0.05
C SER A 33 22.84 -6.12 -0.59
N TYR A 34 23.30 -7.31 -0.19
CA TYR A 34 22.74 -8.57 -0.71
C TYR A 34 21.31 -8.82 -0.23
N LEU A 35 20.97 -8.44 1.00
CA LEU A 35 19.61 -8.51 1.53
C LEU A 35 18.67 -7.62 0.71
N ALA A 36 19.06 -6.38 0.40
CA ALA A 36 18.25 -5.48 -0.41
C ALA A 36 17.92 -6.09 -1.78
N ALA A 37 18.94 -6.61 -2.48
CA ALA A 37 18.74 -7.30 -3.76
C ALA A 37 17.86 -8.56 -3.63
N ALA A 38 18.06 -9.36 -2.58
CA ALA A 38 17.27 -10.56 -2.33
C ALA A 38 15.80 -10.24 -2.02
N VAL A 39 15.53 -9.19 -1.25
CA VAL A 39 14.17 -8.73 -0.92
C VAL A 39 13.47 -8.18 -2.16
N GLU A 40 14.17 -7.35 -2.95
CA GLU A 40 13.66 -6.81 -4.21
C GLU A 40 13.26 -7.93 -5.18
N ASN A 41 14.15 -8.92 -5.34
CA ASN A 41 13.88 -10.09 -6.18
C ASN A 41 12.80 -11.01 -5.59
N GLY A 42 12.53 -10.93 -4.28
CA GLY A 42 11.54 -11.73 -3.54
C GLY A 42 12.08 -13.08 -3.04
N ASP A 43 13.40 -13.27 -3.01
CA ASP A 43 14.08 -14.47 -2.51
C ASP A 43 13.89 -14.65 -1.00
N CYS A 44 13.83 -13.55 -0.25
CA CYS A 44 13.49 -13.50 1.17
C CYS A 44 12.62 -12.28 1.54
N ILE A 45 12.13 -12.27 2.78
CA ILE A 45 11.60 -11.04 3.41
C ILE A 45 12.77 -10.24 4.00
N ASP A 46 12.47 -9.04 4.51
CA ASP A 46 13.44 -8.25 5.26
C ASP A 46 13.93 -9.05 6.48
N LEU A 47 15.24 -9.27 6.57
CA LEU A 47 15.87 -10.10 7.58
C LEU A 47 16.50 -9.22 8.66
N GLU A 48 16.31 -9.58 9.92
CA GLU A 48 17.06 -8.95 11.00
C GLU A 48 18.52 -9.42 10.93
N HIS A 49 19.45 -8.47 10.82
CA HIS A 49 20.88 -8.77 10.87
C HIS A 49 21.29 -9.11 12.31
N CYS A 50 21.34 -10.41 12.60
CA CYS A 50 21.63 -10.97 13.91
C CYS A 50 22.69 -12.07 13.78
N PRO A 51 23.95 -11.70 13.53
CA PRO A 51 25.00 -12.68 13.30
C PRO A 51 25.21 -13.54 14.54
N ALA A 52 25.09 -14.85 14.36
CA ALA A 52 25.34 -15.84 15.40
C ALA A 52 26.29 -16.90 14.84
N ALA A 53 27.46 -17.04 15.44
CA ALA A 53 28.46 -18.01 15.02
C ALA A 53 29.02 -18.75 16.23
N ARG A 54 29.09 -20.08 16.15
CA ARG A 54 29.80 -20.92 17.12
C ARG A 54 31.00 -21.56 16.44
N GLU A 55 32.19 -21.27 16.94
CA GLU A 55 33.45 -21.82 16.44
C GLU A 55 33.74 -23.22 17.01
N GLY A 56 34.46 -24.06 16.26
CA GLY A 56 34.88 -25.40 16.69
C GLY A 56 34.31 -26.58 15.88
N ARG A 57 34.56 -27.82 16.35
CA ARG A 57 34.08 -29.04 15.69
C ARG A 57 32.55 -29.14 15.82
N GLY A 58 31.83 -28.97 14.70
CA GLY A 58 30.37 -28.83 14.71
C GLY A 58 29.88 -27.38 14.75
N GLY A 59 30.73 -26.41 14.38
CA GLY A 59 30.36 -25.00 14.36
C GLY A 59 29.13 -24.68 13.50
N SER A 60 28.30 -23.77 14.01
CA SER A 60 27.07 -23.26 13.40
C SER A 60 27.24 -21.79 13.03
N ARG A 61 26.49 -21.31 12.03
CA ARG A 61 26.47 -19.89 11.67
C ARG A 61 25.16 -19.48 11.02
N VAL A 62 24.69 -18.29 11.35
CA VAL A 62 23.69 -17.52 10.61
C VAL A 62 24.09 -16.05 10.65
N ASP A 63 23.76 -15.28 9.63
CA ASP A 63 24.01 -13.83 9.58
C ASP A 63 22.71 -13.02 9.63
N GLY A 64 21.58 -13.61 9.22
CA GLY A 64 20.27 -12.99 9.42
C GLY A 64 19.11 -13.96 9.49
N VAL A 65 18.06 -13.56 10.22
CA VAL A 65 16.89 -14.39 10.51
C VAL A 65 15.62 -13.56 10.39
N ALA A 66 14.54 -14.16 9.89
CA ALA A 66 13.19 -13.63 10.05
C ALA A 66 12.15 -14.76 10.01
N VAL A 67 11.01 -14.54 10.68
CA VAL A 67 9.90 -15.50 10.68
C VAL A 67 8.64 -14.85 10.11
N ASP A 68 8.15 -15.39 8.99
CA ASP A 68 6.79 -15.12 8.52
C ASP A 68 5.83 -16.06 9.26
N ALA A 69 5.38 -15.63 10.44
CA ALA A 69 4.47 -16.40 11.29
C ALA A 69 3.11 -16.68 10.62
N GLU A 70 2.68 -15.84 9.66
CA GLU A 70 1.40 -16.05 8.97
C GLU A 70 1.49 -17.22 7.99
N ARG A 71 2.58 -17.25 7.20
CA ARG A 71 2.87 -18.31 6.22
C ARG A 71 3.55 -19.52 6.82
N GLY A 72 4.10 -19.41 8.03
CA GLY A 72 4.88 -20.46 8.68
C GLY A 72 6.23 -20.69 8.00
N VAL A 73 6.87 -19.63 7.51
CA VAL A 73 8.16 -19.72 6.82
C VAL A 73 9.24 -19.07 7.66
N LEU A 74 10.29 -19.83 7.99
CA LEU A 74 11.52 -19.32 8.57
C LEU A 74 12.47 -18.96 7.43
N TYR A 75 12.94 -17.72 7.41
CA TYR A 75 14.00 -17.27 6.53
C TYR A 75 15.30 -17.20 7.32
N VAL A 76 16.34 -17.83 6.80
CA VAL A 76 17.70 -17.78 7.37
C VAL A 76 18.69 -17.46 6.27
N ALA A 77 19.63 -16.56 6.54
CA ALA A 77 20.66 -16.16 5.60
C ALA A 77 22.06 -16.37 6.17
N ILE A 78 23.00 -16.75 5.31
CA ILE A 78 24.42 -16.89 5.62
C ILE A 78 25.29 -16.28 4.52
N CYS A 79 26.31 -15.54 4.93
CA CYS A 79 27.26 -14.84 4.09
C CYS A 79 28.55 -15.65 3.89
N ASP A 80 28.94 -15.81 2.63
CA ASP A 80 30.26 -16.24 2.17
C ASP A 80 30.95 -15.06 1.47
N PHE A 81 31.50 -14.16 2.28
CA PHE A 81 32.20 -12.95 1.83
C PHE A 81 33.68 -13.23 1.52
N HIS A 82 34.14 -12.73 0.37
CA HIS A 82 35.52 -12.81 -0.11
C HIS A 82 36.10 -11.40 -0.21
N ALA A 83 37.10 -11.08 0.60
CA ALA A 83 37.74 -9.75 0.64
C ALA A 83 38.75 -9.50 -0.50
N GLN A 84 38.66 -10.22 -1.62
CA GLN A 84 39.60 -10.09 -2.74
C GLN A 84 39.03 -9.13 -3.80
N ASP A 85 39.90 -8.29 -4.37
CA ASP A 85 39.55 -7.32 -5.43
C ASP A 85 39.24 -7.98 -6.80
N SER A 86 39.36 -9.31 -6.90
CA SER A 86 39.06 -10.07 -8.10
C SER A 86 37.94 -11.08 -7.86
N LEU A 87 37.03 -11.22 -8.84
CA LEU A 87 35.91 -12.14 -8.78
C LEU A 87 36.38 -13.61 -8.72
N ALA A 88 36.19 -14.24 -7.56
CA ALA A 88 36.60 -15.62 -7.31
C ALA A 88 35.54 -16.65 -7.75
N PRO A 89 35.92 -17.88 -8.13
CA PRO A 89 34.97 -18.96 -8.39
C PRO A 89 34.39 -19.53 -7.08
N LEU A 90 33.08 -19.79 -7.08
CA LEU A 90 32.38 -20.47 -5.98
C LEU A 90 32.32 -21.98 -6.24
N HIS A 91 33.05 -22.76 -5.43
CA HIS A 91 33.14 -24.21 -5.57
C HIS A 91 32.09 -24.95 -4.73
N SER A 92 31.54 -26.05 -5.26
CA SER A 92 30.52 -26.88 -4.58
C SER A 92 30.94 -27.34 -3.18
N ALA A 93 32.20 -27.73 -2.97
CA ALA A 93 32.67 -28.20 -1.66
C ALA A 93 32.67 -27.11 -0.59
N LYS A 94 32.84 -25.84 -0.97
CA LYS A 94 32.74 -24.70 -0.04
C LYS A 94 31.28 -24.39 0.26
N LEU A 95 30.43 -24.41 -0.76
CA LEU A 95 28.98 -24.22 -0.62
C LEU A 95 28.36 -25.25 0.34
N GLU A 96 28.74 -26.52 0.23
CA GLU A 96 28.26 -27.56 1.16
C GLU A 96 28.69 -27.29 2.60
N ARG A 97 29.92 -26.80 2.85
CA ARG A 97 30.33 -26.40 4.21
C ARG A 97 29.52 -25.22 4.75
N VAL A 98 29.20 -24.25 3.90
CA VAL A 98 28.34 -23.10 4.27
C VAL A 98 26.93 -23.58 4.60
N ARG A 99 26.36 -24.47 3.77
CA ARG A 99 25.08 -25.13 4.02
C ARG A 99 25.08 -25.88 5.35
N GLU A 100 26.08 -26.73 5.62
CA GLU A 100 26.18 -27.49 6.87
C GLU A 100 26.20 -26.60 8.12
N ARG A 101 26.89 -25.46 8.09
CA ARG A 101 26.92 -24.51 9.23
C ARG A 101 25.55 -23.92 9.51
N LEU A 102 24.79 -23.61 8.46
CA LEU A 102 23.43 -23.08 8.56
C LEU A 102 22.45 -24.16 9.06
N VAL A 103 22.58 -25.41 8.57
CA VAL A 103 21.81 -26.56 9.07
C VAL A 103 22.03 -26.72 10.58
N ARG A 104 23.29 -26.76 11.03
CA ARG A 104 23.62 -26.89 12.46
C ARG A 104 23.07 -25.75 13.31
N PHE A 105 23.02 -24.52 12.77
CA PHE A 105 22.40 -23.40 13.47
C PHE A 105 20.91 -23.69 13.72
N VAL A 106 20.17 -24.08 12.69
CA VAL A 106 18.74 -24.38 12.82
C VAL A 106 18.51 -25.57 13.74
N GLU A 107 19.29 -26.64 13.63
CA GLU A 107 19.19 -27.80 14.53
C GLU A 107 19.40 -27.41 16.00
N GLN A 108 20.39 -26.56 16.30
CA GLN A 108 20.62 -26.06 17.65
C GLN A 108 19.52 -25.10 18.13
N ALA A 109 19.02 -24.22 17.25
CA ALA A 109 17.96 -23.27 17.57
C ALA A 109 16.57 -23.91 17.74
N THR A 110 16.43 -25.17 17.36
CA THR A 110 15.21 -25.97 17.51
C THR A 110 15.34 -27.08 18.54
N ASP A 111 16.52 -27.26 19.14
CA ASP A 111 16.79 -28.27 20.16
C ASP A 111 16.52 -27.73 21.58
N PRO A 112 15.58 -28.33 22.33
CA PRO A 112 15.30 -27.93 23.71
C PRO A 112 16.52 -27.96 24.63
N ALA A 113 17.43 -28.93 24.44
CA ALA A 113 18.61 -29.05 25.29
C ALA A 113 19.59 -27.90 25.05
N SER A 114 19.84 -27.57 23.79
CA SER A 114 20.64 -26.41 23.38
C SER A 114 20.08 -25.11 23.95
N MET A 115 18.77 -24.87 23.79
CA MET A 115 18.12 -23.64 24.26
C MET A 115 18.05 -23.52 25.78
N ALA A 116 17.97 -24.63 26.53
CA ALA A 116 17.97 -24.60 27.99
C ALA A 116 19.31 -24.16 28.60
N THR A 117 20.41 -24.30 27.85
CA THR A 117 21.76 -23.91 28.31
C THR A 117 22.17 -22.50 27.90
N MET A 118 21.39 -21.83 27.04
CA MET A 118 21.73 -20.51 26.54
C MET A 118 21.39 -19.39 27.54
N SER A 119 22.30 -18.44 27.68
CA SER A 119 22.11 -17.18 28.41
C SER A 119 21.75 -16.04 27.47
N ALA A 120 21.05 -15.02 27.98
CA ALA A 120 20.78 -13.78 27.24
C ALA A 120 22.06 -13.00 26.86
N ASP A 121 23.17 -13.28 27.54
CA ASP A 121 24.49 -12.69 27.26
C ASP A 121 25.29 -13.46 26.19
N ASP A 122 24.77 -14.60 25.69
CA ASP A 122 25.45 -15.39 24.66
C ASP A 122 25.39 -14.68 23.29
N ASP A 123 26.51 -14.66 22.58
CA ASP A 123 26.58 -14.10 21.23
C ASP A 123 25.55 -14.77 20.31
N GLY A 124 24.72 -13.95 19.68
CA GLY A 124 23.66 -14.41 18.77
C GLY A 124 22.40 -14.94 19.45
N PHE A 125 22.23 -14.74 20.78
CA PHE A 125 21.03 -15.15 21.51
C PHE A 125 19.73 -14.73 20.82
N ASP A 126 19.66 -13.50 20.30
CA ASP A 126 18.48 -12.97 19.61
C ASP A 126 18.06 -13.83 18.41
N ALA A 127 19.02 -14.29 17.61
CA ALA A 127 18.76 -15.16 16.45
C ALA A 127 18.20 -16.52 16.88
N PHE A 128 18.82 -17.14 17.90
CA PHE A 128 18.36 -18.42 18.46
C PHE A 128 16.97 -18.30 19.09
N TYR A 129 16.76 -17.27 19.91
CA TYR A 129 15.51 -17.03 20.62
C TYR A 129 14.36 -16.70 19.66
N LEU A 130 14.61 -15.96 18.58
CA LEU A 130 13.62 -15.68 17.56
C LEU A 130 13.10 -16.96 16.90
N VAL A 131 14.01 -17.87 16.51
CA VAL A 131 13.64 -19.17 15.93
C VAL A 131 12.88 -20.01 16.95
N TRP A 132 13.41 -20.14 18.17
CA TRP A 132 12.85 -20.97 19.22
C TRP A 132 11.44 -20.53 19.63
N SER A 133 11.25 -19.24 19.88
CA SER A 133 9.96 -18.67 20.34
C SER A 133 8.83 -18.82 19.30
N GLN A 134 9.18 -18.93 18.01
CA GLN A 134 8.22 -19.07 16.92
C GLN A 134 8.16 -20.50 16.35
N LEU A 135 8.96 -21.44 16.84
CA LEU A 135 9.08 -22.82 16.33
C LEU A 135 7.74 -23.52 16.06
N PRO A 136 6.70 -23.42 16.92
CA PRO A 136 5.41 -24.08 16.68
C PRO A 136 4.71 -23.63 15.39
N LEU A 137 5.01 -22.44 14.89
CA LEU A 137 4.42 -21.83 13.69
C LEU A 137 5.18 -22.19 12.40
N ILE A 138 6.44 -22.61 12.52
CA ILE A 138 7.34 -22.86 11.38
C ILE A 138 6.98 -24.20 10.72
N ARG A 139 6.85 -24.18 9.40
CA ARG A 139 6.49 -25.34 8.55
C ARG A 139 7.41 -25.50 7.34
N ARG A 140 8.13 -24.44 6.96
CA ARG A 140 9.14 -24.47 5.90
C ARG A 140 10.29 -23.54 6.23
N ILE A 141 11.48 -23.89 5.76
CA ILE A 141 12.67 -23.05 5.87
C ILE A 141 13.10 -22.60 4.47
N ARG A 142 13.43 -21.33 4.34
CA ARG A 142 14.09 -20.75 3.17
C ARG A 142 15.48 -20.29 3.57
N ALA A 143 16.47 -21.03 3.09
CA ALA A 143 17.87 -20.77 3.35
C ALA A 143 18.48 -20.00 2.18
N VAL A 144 18.92 -18.77 2.41
CA VAL A 144 19.55 -17.93 1.39
C VAL A 144 21.05 -17.81 1.66
N ILE A 145 21.86 -18.11 0.65
CA ILE A 145 23.32 -18.03 0.74
C ILE A 145 23.77 -16.83 -0.09
N PHE A 146 24.35 -15.83 0.57
CA PHE A 146 24.92 -14.64 -0.06
C PHE A 146 26.40 -14.87 -0.32
N SER A 147 26.85 -14.71 -1.56
CA SER A 147 28.27 -14.84 -1.89
C SER A 147 28.66 -13.87 -3.00
N ASN A 148 29.74 -13.11 -2.77
CA ASN A 148 30.36 -12.32 -3.84
C ASN A 148 31.31 -13.15 -4.72
N ALA A 149 31.35 -14.47 -4.57
CA ALA A 149 31.97 -15.36 -5.55
C ALA A 149 30.98 -15.74 -6.66
N ARG A 150 31.50 -16.28 -7.77
CA ARG A 150 30.72 -16.62 -8.97
C ARG A 150 30.55 -18.12 -9.15
N LEU A 151 29.31 -18.59 -9.33
CA LEU A 151 29.02 -19.95 -9.77
C LEU A 151 29.34 -20.11 -11.26
N ALA A 152 29.86 -21.29 -11.63
CA ALA A 152 30.10 -21.65 -13.03
C ALA A 152 28.79 -21.84 -13.81
N THR A 153 27.77 -22.41 -13.14
CA THR A 153 26.44 -22.63 -13.68
C THR A 153 25.43 -22.13 -12.65
N ALA A 154 24.52 -21.26 -13.09
CA ALA A 154 23.41 -20.80 -12.26
C ALA A 154 22.58 -22.01 -11.76
N ARG A 155 22.14 -21.94 -10.51
CA ARG A 155 21.31 -22.99 -9.90
C ARG A 155 19.96 -22.41 -9.52
N PRO A 156 18.84 -23.01 -9.96
CA PRO A 156 17.53 -22.60 -9.48
C PRO A 156 17.37 -22.92 -7.98
N PRO A 157 16.35 -22.34 -7.32
CA PRO A 157 15.99 -22.74 -5.97
C PRO A 157 15.73 -24.25 -5.89
N GLU A 158 16.29 -24.89 -4.86
CA GLU A 158 16.28 -26.35 -4.73
C GLU A 158 15.60 -26.74 -3.42
N ALA A 159 14.55 -27.57 -3.50
CA ALA A 159 14.00 -28.23 -2.33
C ALA A 159 14.90 -29.43 -1.99
N ALA A 160 15.77 -29.26 -1.00
CA ALA A 160 16.79 -30.26 -0.67
C ALA A 160 16.78 -30.60 0.82
N GLY A 161 16.17 -31.75 1.15
CA GLY A 161 16.19 -32.30 2.50
C GLY A 161 15.37 -31.52 3.52
N GLU A 162 15.74 -31.66 4.78
CA GLU A 162 15.06 -31.09 5.94
C GLU A 162 16.10 -30.55 6.93
N MET A 163 15.77 -29.48 7.65
CA MET A 163 16.50 -29.03 8.83
C MET A 163 15.61 -29.23 10.04
N ALA A 164 16.04 -30.03 11.02
CA ALA A 164 15.24 -30.37 12.21
C ALA A 164 13.83 -30.92 11.87
N GLY A 165 13.72 -31.72 10.80
CA GLY A 165 12.44 -32.28 10.33
C GLY A 165 11.53 -31.28 9.61
N ILE A 166 12.03 -30.08 9.29
CA ILE A 166 11.30 -29.05 8.56
C ILE A 166 11.83 -28.97 7.12
N PRO A 167 10.97 -29.09 6.09
CA PRO A 167 11.39 -28.98 4.70
C PRO A 167 12.14 -27.68 4.40
N VAL A 168 13.26 -27.77 3.67
CA VAL A 168 14.08 -26.60 3.32
C VAL A 168 14.19 -26.37 1.82
N VAL A 169 14.13 -25.09 1.44
CA VAL A 169 14.47 -24.61 0.10
C VAL A 169 15.74 -23.78 0.19
N TYR A 170 16.77 -24.19 -0.54
CA TYR A 170 18.01 -23.44 -0.66
C TYR A 170 17.98 -22.52 -1.86
N ASN A 171 18.51 -21.32 -1.66
CA ASN A 171 18.65 -20.32 -2.70
C ASN A 171 20.04 -19.70 -2.61
N ILE A 172 20.73 -19.60 -3.75
CA ILE A 172 22.09 -19.07 -3.80
C ILE A 172 22.02 -17.76 -4.58
N LEU A 173 22.45 -16.69 -3.94
CA LEU A 173 22.66 -15.39 -4.55
C LEU A 173 24.16 -15.19 -4.68
N ASP A 174 24.70 -15.65 -5.80
CA ASP A 174 26.09 -15.43 -6.20
C ASP A 174 26.25 -14.04 -6.83
N PHE A 175 27.48 -13.63 -7.11
CA PHE A 175 27.72 -12.29 -7.66
C PHE A 175 27.07 -12.07 -9.04
N SER A 176 27.04 -13.11 -9.88
CA SER A 176 26.44 -13.01 -11.22
C SER A 176 24.95 -12.70 -11.14
N ARG A 177 24.26 -13.36 -10.19
CA ARG A 177 22.83 -13.18 -9.95
C ARG A 177 22.55 -11.86 -9.25
N PHE A 178 23.40 -11.43 -8.31
CA PHE A 178 23.34 -10.09 -7.70
C PHE A 178 23.44 -8.98 -8.76
N ALA A 179 24.47 -9.02 -9.61
CA ALA A 179 24.65 -8.05 -10.68
C ALA A 179 23.48 -8.05 -11.68
N GLY A 180 22.92 -9.23 -11.99
CA GLY A 180 21.74 -9.37 -12.83
C GLY A 180 20.48 -8.72 -12.22
N ILE A 181 20.29 -8.82 -10.91
CA ILE A 181 19.17 -8.17 -10.20
C ILE A 181 19.35 -6.66 -10.21
N MET A 182 20.56 -6.17 -9.86
CA MET A 182 20.84 -4.73 -9.80
C MET A 182 20.81 -4.02 -11.16
N SER A 183 21.07 -4.75 -12.25
CA SER A 183 20.97 -4.22 -13.62
C SER A 183 19.58 -4.38 -14.25
N SER A 184 18.68 -5.14 -13.62
CA SER A 184 17.33 -5.42 -14.12
C SER A 184 16.43 -4.19 -14.01
N ARG A 185 15.86 -3.74 -15.13
CA ARG A 185 14.80 -2.72 -15.16
C ARG A 185 13.40 -3.30 -14.88
N THR A 186 13.26 -4.63 -14.97
CA THR A 186 11.99 -5.38 -15.00
C THR A 186 11.57 -6.01 -13.67
N GLY A 187 12.31 -5.76 -12.57
CA GLY A 187 11.89 -6.17 -11.23
C GLY A 187 12.19 -7.63 -10.87
N GLY A 188 13.38 -8.12 -11.27
CA GLY A 188 13.93 -9.40 -10.81
C GLY A 188 14.20 -10.45 -11.89
N GLU A 189 14.71 -11.61 -11.46
CA GLU A 189 15.03 -12.75 -12.30
C GLU A 189 13.77 -13.57 -12.66
N PRO A 190 13.56 -13.93 -13.94
CA PRO A 190 12.38 -14.66 -14.39
C PRO A 190 12.28 -16.05 -13.73
N VAL A 191 11.06 -16.45 -13.38
CA VAL A 191 10.78 -17.78 -12.82
C VAL A 191 10.68 -18.81 -13.94
N GLU A 192 11.57 -19.81 -13.91
CA GLU A 192 11.61 -20.92 -14.87
C GLU A 192 11.02 -22.19 -14.25
N ILE A 193 9.99 -22.74 -14.88
CA ILE A 193 9.36 -24.00 -14.45
C ILE A 193 9.71 -25.10 -15.44
N ASP A 194 10.34 -26.15 -14.94
CA ASP A 194 10.51 -27.41 -15.65
C ASP A 194 9.70 -28.46 -14.90
N LEU A 195 8.59 -28.92 -15.49
CA LEU A 195 7.69 -29.86 -14.83
C LEU A 195 8.33 -31.24 -14.68
N GLU A 196 9.21 -31.64 -15.60
CA GLU A 196 9.88 -32.93 -15.54
C GLU A 196 10.91 -32.93 -14.41
N ALA A 197 11.67 -31.85 -14.25
CA ALA A 197 12.60 -31.69 -13.14
C ALA A 197 11.90 -31.63 -11.77
N LEU A 198 10.61 -31.25 -11.74
CA LEU A 198 9.78 -31.22 -10.54
C LEU A 198 9.02 -32.53 -10.28
N ASP A 199 9.22 -33.57 -11.10
CA ASP A 199 8.43 -34.81 -11.08
C ASP A 199 6.92 -34.55 -11.17
N ALA A 200 6.55 -33.48 -11.88
CA ALA A 200 5.18 -33.06 -12.10
C ALA A 200 4.69 -33.55 -13.47
N PRO A 201 3.41 -33.96 -13.58
CA PRO A 201 2.85 -34.34 -14.87
C PRO A 201 2.85 -33.15 -15.83
N PRO A 202 3.06 -33.38 -17.14
CA PRO A 202 2.99 -32.33 -18.12
C PRO A 202 1.56 -31.78 -18.21
N LEU A 203 1.42 -30.48 -18.49
CA LEU A 203 0.12 -29.81 -18.48
C LEU A 203 -0.56 -29.87 -19.84
N ILE A 204 -1.84 -30.25 -19.83
CA ILE A 204 -2.71 -30.15 -21.00
C ILE A 204 -3.29 -28.72 -21.05
N CYS A 205 -2.95 -27.98 -22.09
CA CYS A 205 -3.38 -26.60 -22.29
C CYS A 205 -4.31 -26.51 -23.50
N LEU A 206 -5.53 -26.00 -23.28
CA LEU A 206 -6.48 -25.68 -24.34
C LEU A 206 -6.17 -24.28 -24.90
N PRO A 207 -5.81 -24.13 -26.18
CA PRO A 207 -5.62 -22.82 -26.78
C PRO A 207 -6.97 -22.09 -26.86
N ALA A 208 -7.11 -20.98 -26.13
CA ALA A 208 -8.32 -20.16 -26.08
C ALA A 208 -8.29 -19.01 -27.09
N SER A 209 -7.10 -18.46 -27.37
CA SER A 209 -6.87 -17.46 -28.40
C SER A 209 -5.44 -17.58 -28.90
N THR A 210 -5.27 -17.95 -30.17
CA THR A 210 -3.97 -18.12 -30.84
C THR A 210 -3.58 -16.89 -31.68
N GLY A 211 -4.16 -15.72 -31.37
CA GLY A 211 -4.19 -14.55 -32.24
C GLY A 211 -2.85 -14.08 -32.83
N ASN A 212 -2.86 -13.84 -34.15
CA ASN A 212 -1.97 -13.04 -35.01
C ASN A 212 -0.44 -13.02 -34.71
N GLY A 213 0.09 -14.00 -33.99
CA GLY A 213 1.54 -14.16 -33.74
C GLY A 213 2.14 -13.27 -32.65
N ARG A 214 1.33 -12.54 -31.85
CA ARG A 214 1.82 -11.64 -30.77
C ARG A 214 1.31 -11.96 -29.37
N TYR A 215 0.25 -12.77 -29.25
CA TYR A 215 -0.32 -13.18 -27.97
C TYR A 215 -0.97 -14.55 -28.11
N ALA A 216 -0.69 -15.44 -27.17
CA ALA A 216 -1.36 -16.73 -27.08
C ALA A 216 -1.92 -16.91 -25.67
N SER A 217 -3.20 -17.25 -25.58
CA SER A 217 -3.88 -17.53 -24.31
C SER A 217 -4.32 -18.98 -24.25
N TYR A 218 -4.09 -19.59 -23.10
CA TYR A 218 -4.35 -20.99 -22.83
C TYR A 218 -5.18 -21.15 -21.55
N LEU A 219 -6.00 -22.18 -21.52
CA LEU A 219 -6.69 -22.64 -20.32
C LEU A 219 -6.17 -24.02 -19.93
N ALA A 220 -5.88 -24.23 -18.66
CA ALA A 220 -5.42 -25.52 -18.14
C ALA A 220 -6.09 -25.85 -16.82
N ALA A 221 -6.23 -27.14 -16.53
CA ALA A 221 -6.51 -27.63 -15.18
C ALA A 221 -5.16 -27.99 -14.54
N LEU A 222 -4.64 -27.10 -13.71
CA LEU A 222 -3.37 -27.27 -13.02
C LEU A 222 -3.57 -28.11 -11.75
N PRO A 223 -2.88 -29.25 -11.58
CA PRO A 223 -2.96 -30.02 -10.34
C PRO A 223 -2.53 -29.17 -9.13
N GLY A 224 -3.29 -29.28 -8.03
CA GLY A 224 -3.03 -28.56 -6.79
C GLY A 224 -1.67 -28.90 -6.20
N GLU A 225 -1.27 -30.17 -6.30
CA GLU A 225 0.04 -30.67 -5.88
C GLU A 225 1.18 -29.96 -6.64
N THR A 226 1.07 -29.86 -7.97
CA THR A 226 2.04 -29.15 -8.82
C THR A 226 2.13 -27.66 -8.44
N LEU A 227 0.98 -27.00 -8.24
CA LEU A 227 0.97 -25.60 -7.82
C LEU A 227 1.58 -25.40 -6.43
N ALA A 228 1.35 -26.33 -5.51
CA ALA A 228 1.95 -26.32 -4.17
C ALA A 228 3.48 -26.45 -4.24
N VAL A 229 4.00 -27.35 -5.07
CA VAL A 229 5.45 -27.53 -5.28
C VAL A 229 6.07 -26.27 -5.87
N ILE A 230 5.48 -25.73 -6.95
CA ILE A 230 5.98 -24.50 -7.60
C ILE A 230 6.00 -23.32 -6.63
N TYR A 231 4.90 -23.09 -5.90
CA TYR A 231 4.84 -22.00 -4.91
C TYR A 231 5.73 -22.28 -3.69
N GLY A 232 5.90 -23.54 -3.30
CA GLY A 232 6.83 -23.97 -2.26
C GLY A 232 8.28 -23.61 -2.57
N LEU A 233 8.68 -23.72 -3.84
CA LEU A 233 10.02 -23.37 -4.34
C LEU A 233 10.21 -21.86 -4.53
N TYR A 234 9.33 -21.21 -5.30
CA TYR A 234 9.51 -19.82 -5.70
C TYR A 234 8.87 -18.80 -4.75
N GLY A 235 7.88 -19.21 -3.96
CA GLY A 235 7.27 -18.37 -2.93
C GLY A 235 6.70 -17.08 -3.51
N PRO A 236 6.90 -15.93 -2.83
CA PRO A 236 6.41 -14.64 -3.31
C PRO A 236 6.90 -14.28 -4.72
N ARG A 237 8.06 -14.79 -5.19
CA ARG A 237 8.58 -14.53 -6.53
C ARG A 237 7.63 -14.92 -7.64
N LEU A 238 6.88 -16.00 -7.42
CA LEU A 238 5.87 -16.49 -8.36
C LEU A 238 4.73 -15.50 -8.56
N LEU A 239 4.53 -14.56 -7.62
CA LEU A 239 3.44 -13.60 -7.65
C LEU A 239 3.93 -12.26 -8.20
N GLU A 240 3.08 -11.60 -8.97
CA GLU A 240 3.32 -10.22 -9.39
C GLU A 240 3.35 -9.25 -8.19
N GLN A 241 4.12 -8.16 -8.27
CA GLN A 241 4.37 -7.25 -7.16
C GLN A 241 3.07 -6.71 -6.52
N ASN A 242 2.05 -6.36 -7.32
CA ASN A 242 0.75 -5.90 -6.80
C ASN A 242 -0.08 -7.01 -6.13
N VAL A 243 0.24 -8.29 -6.39
CA VAL A 243 -0.40 -9.45 -5.75
C VAL A 243 0.31 -9.79 -4.43
N ARG A 244 1.62 -9.59 -4.34
CA ARG A 244 2.44 -9.86 -3.13
C ARG A 244 1.94 -9.09 -1.90
N THR A 245 1.57 -7.82 -2.09
CA THR A 245 1.09 -6.92 -1.03
C THR A 245 -0.31 -7.27 -0.50
N PHE A 246 -1.09 -8.07 -1.24
CA PHE A 246 -2.50 -8.36 -0.90
C PHE A 246 -2.69 -9.61 -0.01
N LEU A 247 -1.62 -10.36 0.29
CA LEU A 247 -1.71 -11.66 0.97
C LEU A 247 -1.82 -11.63 2.50
N GLN A 248 -1.71 -10.45 3.13
CA GLN A 248 -1.51 -10.30 4.58
C GLN A 248 -2.81 -10.29 5.41
N ALA A 249 -3.80 -11.12 5.08
CA ALA A 249 -5.00 -11.22 5.91
C ALA A 249 -5.61 -12.63 5.92
N LYS A 250 -5.86 -13.15 7.14
CA LYS A 250 -6.76 -14.29 7.38
C LYS A 250 -8.20 -13.88 7.05
N THR A 251 -8.57 -13.92 5.77
CA THR A 251 -9.92 -13.60 5.31
C THR A 251 -10.86 -14.80 5.48
N LYS A 252 -12.17 -14.53 5.56
CA LYS A 252 -13.23 -15.56 5.48
C LYS A 252 -13.08 -16.41 4.20
N VAL A 253 -12.55 -15.82 3.13
CA VAL A 253 -12.29 -16.48 1.84
C VAL A 253 -11.24 -17.57 2.00
N ASN A 254 -10.09 -17.28 2.62
CA ASN A 254 -9.03 -18.28 2.83
C ASN A 254 -9.54 -19.50 3.61
N LYS A 255 -10.37 -19.27 4.64
CA LYS A 255 -11.00 -20.37 5.39
C LYS A 255 -11.93 -21.21 4.51
N GLY A 256 -12.66 -20.58 3.59
CA GLY A 256 -13.50 -21.27 2.61
C GLY A 256 -12.70 -22.14 1.65
N ILE A 257 -11.61 -21.59 1.07
CA ILE A 257 -10.73 -22.32 0.15
C ILE A 257 -10.12 -23.55 0.85
N ILE A 258 -9.55 -23.36 2.05
CA ILE A 258 -8.98 -24.47 2.83
C ILE A 258 -10.05 -25.51 3.19
N ARG A 259 -11.27 -25.07 3.48
CA ARG A 259 -12.39 -25.97 3.76
C ARG A 259 -12.74 -26.82 2.54
N THR A 260 -12.83 -26.23 1.36
CA THR A 260 -13.07 -27.00 0.12
C THR A 260 -11.98 -28.02 -0.12
N ILE A 261 -10.71 -27.66 0.05
CA ILE A 261 -9.58 -28.60 -0.11
C ILE A 261 -9.73 -29.81 0.82
N ARG A 262 -10.18 -29.61 2.07
CA ARG A 262 -10.24 -30.67 3.07
C ARG A 262 -11.53 -31.50 3.05
N GLU A 263 -12.65 -30.88 2.72
CA GLU A 263 -13.98 -31.51 2.82
C GLU A 263 -14.52 -31.99 1.47
N THR A 264 -14.21 -31.30 0.37
CA THR A 264 -14.74 -31.58 -0.97
C THR A 264 -13.70 -31.23 -2.06
N PRO A 265 -12.49 -31.82 -2.04
CA PRO A 265 -11.40 -31.48 -2.97
C PRO A 265 -11.79 -31.64 -4.44
N GLU A 266 -12.61 -32.65 -4.77
CA GLU A 266 -13.10 -32.93 -6.12
C GLU A 266 -13.94 -31.79 -6.71
N MET A 267 -14.56 -30.96 -5.85
CA MET A 267 -15.34 -29.79 -6.24
C MET A 267 -14.50 -28.52 -6.29
N PHE A 268 -13.19 -28.58 -6.01
CA PHE A 268 -12.35 -27.38 -5.91
C PHE A 268 -12.35 -26.56 -7.20
N PHE A 269 -12.25 -27.22 -8.35
CA PHE A 269 -12.27 -26.60 -9.68
C PHE A 269 -13.58 -25.83 -9.93
N ALA A 270 -14.70 -26.27 -9.35
CA ALA A 270 -16.01 -25.65 -9.52
C ALA A 270 -16.30 -24.54 -8.49
N PHE A 271 -15.85 -24.71 -7.25
CA PHE A 271 -16.21 -23.82 -6.14
C PHE A 271 -15.26 -22.64 -5.95
N ASN A 272 -13.99 -22.76 -6.36
CA ASN A 272 -12.96 -21.77 -6.09
C ASN A 272 -12.49 -21.08 -7.35
N ASN A 273 -12.12 -19.81 -7.20
CA ASN A 273 -11.48 -19.07 -8.27
C ASN A 273 -10.09 -19.67 -8.56
N GLY A 274 -9.81 -19.82 -9.84
CA GLY A 274 -8.53 -20.28 -10.36
C GLY A 274 -7.41 -19.23 -10.24
N ILE A 275 -6.38 -19.40 -11.07
CA ILE A 275 -5.26 -18.47 -11.20
C ILE A 275 -5.22 -17.87 -12.60
N THR A 276 -4.82 -16.59 -12.69
CA THR A 276 -4.40 -15.97 -13.94
C THR A 276 -2.90 -15.75 -13.89
N ALA A 277 -2.18 -16.21 -14.90
CA ALA A 277 -0.74 -16.13 -14.97
C ALA A 277 -0.28 -15.64 -16.34
N THR A 278 0.89 -15.00 -16.36
CA THR A 278 1.61 -14.58 -17.55
C THR A 278 2.93 -15.33 -17.65
N ALA A 279 3.42 -15.56 -18.86
CA ALA A 279 4.73 -16.16 -19.10
C ALA A 279 5.37 -15.59 -20.36
N ALA A 280 6.70 -15.60 -20.41
CA ALA A 280 7.48 -15.21 -21.58
C ALA A 280 7.62 -16.35 -22.61
N GLY A 281 7.21 -17.57 -22.25
CA GLY A 281 7.18 -18.70 -23.19
C GLY A 281 6.77 -20.01 -22.51
N MET A 282 6.55 -21.03 -23.33
CA MET A 282 6.34 -22.40 -22.89
C MET A 282 7.08 -23.37 -23.80
N THR A 283 7.52 -24.49 -23.23
CA THR A 283 8.07 -25.63 -23.97
C THR A 283 7.01 -26.71 -24.04
N THR A 284 6.78 -27.25 -25.23
CA THR A 284 5.79 -28.31 -25.45
C THR A 284 6.41 -29.58 -26.01
N ARG A 285 5.83 -30.72 -25.64
CA ARG A 285 6.08 -32.04 -26.23
C ARG A 285 4.84 -32.48 -26.99
N LYS A 286 5.02 -32.90 -28.24
CA LYS A 286 3.95 -33.51 -29.04
C LYS A 286 3.76 -34.97 -28.64
N ILE A 287 2.50 -35.38 -28.51
CA ILE A 287 2.13 -36.79 -28.32
C ILE A 287 1.44 -37.36 -29.56
N GLU A 288 1.35 -38.69 -29.64
CA GLU A 288 0.56 -39.37 -30.66
C GLU A 288 -0.88 -38.86 -30.64
N GLY A 289 -1.39 -38.46 -31.81
CA GLY A 289 -2.68 -37.78 -31.94
C GLY A 289 -2.60 -36.25 -32.06
N GLY A 290 -1.40 -35.66 -31.98
CA GLY A 290 -1.16 -34.25 -32.35
C GLY A 290 -1.44 -33.23 -31.25
N ALA A 291 -1.79 -33.67 -30.03
CA ALA A 291 -1.90 -32.78 -28.87
C ALA A 291 -0.51 -32.33 -28.40
N GLU A 292 -0.43 -31.10 -27.88
CA GLU A 292 0.78 -30.53 -27.30
C GLU A 292 0.65 -30.51 -25.77
N LEU A 293 1.61 -31.15 -25.10
CA LEU A 293 1.74 -31.17 -23.65
C LEU A 293 2.78 -30.15 -23.23
N VAL A 294 2.44 -29.23 -22.33
CA VAL A 294 3.42 -28.28 -21.79
C VAL A 294 4.31 -29.00 -20.79
N THR A 295 5.62 -28.96 -21.01
CA THR A 295 6.64 -29.55 -20.11
C THR A 295 7.41 -28.48 -19.36
N GLY A 296 7.40 -27.22 -19.82
CA GLY A 296 8.04 -26.12 -19.11
C GLY A 296 7.41 -24.77 -19.42
N ILE A 297 7.55 -23.83 -18.47
CA ILE A 297 7.02 -22.47 -18.57
C ILE A 297 8.12 -21.48 -18.18
N ARG A 298 8.40 -20.53 -19.07
CA ARG A 298 9.42 -19.51 -18.86
C ARG A 298 8.83 -18.20 -18.39
N GLY A 299 9.38 -17.63 -17.33
CA GLY A 299 8.95 -16.35 -16.75
C GLY A 299 7.53 -16.42 -16.19
N LEU A 300 7.17 -17.53 -15.54
CA LEU A 300 5.82 -17.72 -15.00
C LEU A 300 5.55 -16.74 -13.85
N GLN A 301 4.49 -15.95 -13.97
CA GLN A 301 4.08 -14.99 -12.96
C GLN A 301 2.57 -14.99 -12.76
N ILE A 302 2.12 -15.20 -11.53
CA ILE A 302 0.71 -15.18 -11.14
C ILE A 302 0.30 -13.73 -10.87
N VAL A 303 -0.62 -13.24 -11.70
CA VAL A 303 -1.16 -11.88 -11.65
C VAL A 303 -2.54 -11.82 -10.96
N ASN A 304 -3.20 -12.96 -10.77
CA ASN A 304 -4.40 -13.11 -9.95
C ASN A 304 -4.50 -14.54 -9.39
N GLY A 305 -5.06 -14.68 -8.19
CA GLY A 305 -5.20 -15.98 -7.52
C GLY A 305 -4.10 -16.29 -6.49
N GLY A 306 -3.44 -15.25 -5.96
CA GLY A 306 -2.44 -15.40 -4.88
C GLY A 306 -3.02 -16.08 -3.63
N GLN A 307 -4.27 -15.77 -3.25
CA GLN A 307 -4.94 -16.42 -2.12
C GLN A 307 -5.18 -17.92 -2.36
N THR A 308 -5.67 -18.30 -3.54
CA THR A 308 -5.85 -19.70 -3.96
C THR A 308 -4.52 -20.45 -3.85
N THR A 309 -3.47 -19.90 -4.44
CA THR A 309 -2.11 -20.46 -4.44
C THR A 309 -1.56 -20.65 -3.02
N ALA A 310 -1.65 -19.61 -2.18
CA ALA A 310 -1.16 -19.67 -0.80
C ALA A 310 -1.98 -20.62 0.09
N CYS A 311 -3.30 -20.69 -0.11
CA CYS A 311 -4.16 -21.60 0.65
C CYS A 311 -3.92 -23.07 0.30
N ILE A 312 -3.61 -23.39 -0.95
CA ILE A 312 -3.27 -24.75 -1.38
C ILE A 312 -2.00 -25.22 -0.66
N LEU A 313 -0.93 -24.42 -0.70
CA LEU A 313 0.30 -24.75 0.02
C LEU A 313 0.08 -24.84 1.53
N ALA A 314 -0.67 -23.90 2.11
CA ALA A 314 -0.98 -23.92 3.54
C ALA A 314 -1.84 -25.13 3.94
N ALA A 315 -2.76 -25.60 3.09
CA ALA A 315 -3.55 -26.80 3.34
C ALA A 315 -2.66 -28.04 3.41
N LYS A 316 -1.69 -28.17 2.51
CA LYS A 316 -0.68 -29.23 2.56
C LYS A 316 0.19 -29.12 3.82
N ASP A 317 0.86 -27.98 4.02
CA ASP A 317 1.86 -27.83 5.08
C ASP A 317 1.29 -27.80 6.51
N ARG A 318 0.14 -27.14 6.71
CA ARG A 318 -0.44 -26.93 8.06
C ARG A 318 -1.49 -27.98 8.42
N HIS A 319 -2.19 -28.52 7.43
CA HIS A 319 -3.33 -29.40 7.64
C HIS A 319 -3.10 -30.82 7.14
N GLY A 320 -1.97 -31.11 6.49
CA GLY A 320 -1.68 -32.43 5.91
C GLY A 320 -2.73 -32.85 4.89
N ALA A 321 -3.33 -31.89 4.20
CA ALA A 321 -4.40 -32.17 3.25
C ALA A 321 -3.84 -32.90 2.02
N ASP A 322 -4.57 -33.90 1.55
CA ASP A 322 -4.32 -34.53 0.25
C ASP A 322 -4.78 -33.59 -0.87
N LEU A 323 -3.91 -33.33 -1.84
CA LEU A 323 -4.16 -32.45 -2.99
C LEU A 323 -4.41 -33.24 -4.29
N SER A 324 -4.44 -34.57 -4.24
CA SER A 324 -4.57 -35.46 -5.40
C SER A 324 -5.80 -35.15 -6.27
N ASP A 325 -6.94 -34.84 -5.65
CA ASP A 325 -8.20 -34.49 -6.33
C ASP A 325 -8.41 -32.97 -6.53
N VAL A 326 -7.44 -32.14 -6.15
CA VAL A 326 -7.54 -30.68 -6.27
C VAL A 326 -7.03 -30.24 -7.65
N TYR A 327 -7.91 -29.68 -8.46
CA TYR A 327 -7.56 -29.07 -9.75
C TYR A 327 -7.89 -27.57 -9.77
N VAL A 328 -6.93 -26.76 -10.19
CA VAL A 328 -7.04 -25.30 -10.27
C VAL A 328 -7.20 -24.88 -11.71
N GLN A 329 -8.25 -24.11 -12.02
CA GLN A 329 -8.38 -23.48 -13.33
C GLN A 329 -7.24 -22.46 -13.50
N MET A 330 -6.44 -22.61 -14.55
CA MET A 330 -5.38 -21.66 -14.89
C MET A 330 -5.69 -21.00 -16.23
N LYS A 331 -5.68 -19.67 -16.26
CA LYS A 331 -5.59 -18.87 -17.49
C LYS A 331 -4.16 -18.39 -17.66
N LEU A 332 -3.46 -18.96 -18.64
CA LEU A 332 -2.07 -18.63 -18.95
C LEU A 332 -2.00 -17.78 -20.21
N THR A 333 -1.39 -16.61 -20.14
CA THR A 333 -1.14 -15.75 -21.30
C THR A 333 0.34 -15.64 -21.57
N ILE A 334 0.75 -16.03 -22.79
CA ILE A 334 2.12 -15.83 -23.28
C ILE A 334 2.25 -14.42 -23.83
N VAL A 335 3.26 -13.70 -23.35
CA VAL A 335 3.54 -12.30 -23.67
C VAL A 335 4.98 -12.19 -24.18
N ASP A 336 5.15 -11.52 -25.31
CA ASP A 336 6.48 -11.22 -25.86
C ASP A 336 7.30 -10.38 -24.87
N ALA A 337 8.60 -10.71 -24.73
CA ALA A 337 9.49 -10.08 -23.75
C ALA A 337 9.49 -8.55 -23.82
N GLU A 338 9.41 -7.99 -25.03
CA GLU A 338 9.39 -6.54 -25.30
C GLU A 338 8.14 -5.81 -24.78
N ARG A 339 7.07 -6.55 -24.47
CA ARG A 339 5.78 -5.98 -24.05
C ARG A 339 5.34 -6.41 -22.66
N ILE A 340 6.16 -7.19 -21.96
CA ILE A 340 5.88 -7.66 -20.60
C ILE A 340 5.58 -6.47 -19.67
N GLU A 341 6.39 -5.41 -19.74
CA GLU A 341 6.25 -4.22 -18.89
C GLU A 341 4.93 -3.48 -19.08
N ASP A 342 4.40 -3.42 -20.30
CA ASP A 342 3.13 -2.75 -20.59
C ASP A 342 1.90 -3.62 -20.30
N VAL A 343 2.01 -4.92 -20.59
CA VAL A 343 0.86 -5.81 -20.69
C VAL A 343 0.58 -6.48 -19.35
N VAL A 344 1.61 -6.94 -18.64
CA VAL A 344 1.43 -7.66 -17.37
C VAL A 344 0.72 -6.80 -16.31
N PRO A 345 1.08 -5.52 -16.09
CA PRO A 345 0.35 -4.66 -15.16
C PRO A 345 -1.11 -4.43 -15.56
N ARG A 346 -1.40 -4.35 -16.86
CA ARG A 346 -2.77 -4.21 -17.37
C ARG A 346 -3.57 -5.49 -17.15
N ILE A 347 -3.00 -6.66 -17.44
CA ILE A 347 -3.65 -7.95 -17.16
C ILE A 347 -3.92 -8.08 -15.66
N SER A 348 -2.94 -7.79 -14.80
CA SER A 348 -3.10 -7.75 -13.34
C SER A 348 -4.24 -6.82 -12.94
N ARG A 349 -4.23 -5.57 -13.41
CA ARG A 349 -5.29 -4.59 -13.15
C ARG A 349 -6.67 -5.12 -13.58
N TYR A 350 -6.82 -5.62 -14.80
CA TYR A 350 -8.13 -6.06 -15.31
C TYR A 350 -8.62 -7.35 -14.66
N ALA A 351 -7.73 -8.32 -14.41
CA ALA A 351 -8.07 -9.54 -13.67
C ALA A 351 -8.50 -9.23 -12.22
N ASN A 352 -7.86 -8.24 -11.59
CA ASN A 352 -8.24 -7.78 -10.25
C ASN A 352 -9.51 -6.91 -10.24
N THR A 353 -9.85 -6.20 -11.33
CA THR A 353 -11.14 -5.47 -11.41
C THR A 353 -12.37 -6.37 -11.52
N GLN A 354 -12.22 -7.63 -11.95
CA GLN A 354 -13.33 -8.60 -11.99
C GLN A 354 -13.65 -9.19 -10.60
N ASN A 355 -12.68 -9.21 -9.68
CA ASN A 355 -12.88 -9.57 -8.28
C ASN A 355 -12.81 -8.31 -7.43
N ARG A 356 -13.95 -7.61 -7.28
CA ARG A 356 -14.19 -6.40 -6.47
C ARG A 356 -13.09 -6.12 -5.44
N ILE A 357 -11.97 -5.52 -5.90
CA ILE A 357 -11.06 -4.75 -5.06
C ILE A 357 -11.97 -3.86 -4.22
N SER A 358 -11.74 -3.74 -2.92
CA SER A 358 -12.58 -2.88 -2.10
C SER A 358 -12.66 -1.54 -2.83
N GLU A 359 -13.86 -1.11 -3.25
CA GLU A 359 -13.99 0.08 -4.11
C GLU A 359 -13.34 1.30 -3.42
N ALA A 360 -13.07 1.21 -2.11
CA ALA A 360 -12.21 2.10 -1.34
C ALA A 360 -10.78 2.23 -1.84
N ASP A 361 -10.10 1.17 -2.27
CA ASP A 361 -8.71 1.24 -2.73
C ASP A 361 -8.64 1.83 -4.15
N PHE A 362 -9.62 1.55 -5.02
CA PHE A 362 -9.77 2.23 -6.30
C PHE A 362 -10.07 3.73 -6.13
N PHE A 363 -10.81 4.11 -5.09
CA PHE A 363 -11.14 5.51 -4.84
C PHE A 363 -9.97 6.34 -4.28
N SER A 364 -8.83 5.72 -3.91
CA SER A 364 -7.64 6.44 -3.41
C SER A 364 -7.03 7.42 -4.42
N SER A 365 -7.25 7.18 -5.71
CA SER A 365 -6.80 8.03 -6.81
C SER A 365 -7.88 9.03 -7.26
N HIS A 366 -9.07 9.00 -6.66
CA HIS A 366 -10.13 9.96 -6.98
C HIS A 366 -9.63 11.40 -6.74
N PRO A 367 -9.88 12.36 -7.66
CA PRO A 367 -9.36 13.73 -7.56
C PRO A 367 -9.65 14.42 -6.22
N LEU A 368 -10.82 14.16 -5.62
CA LEU A 368 -11.13 14.60 -4.25
C LEU A 368 -10.02 14.24 -3.27
N HIS A 369 -9.61 12.98 -3.21
CA HIS A 369 -8.69 12.51 -2.18
C HIS A 369 -7.28 13.05 -2.37
N VAL A 370 -6.88 13.28 -3.62
CA VAL A 370 -5.65 14.00 -3.95
C VAL A 370 -5.74 15.46 -3.47
N ALA A 371 -6.86 16.14 -3.71
CA ALA A 371 -7.07 17.52 -3.25
C ALA A 371 -7.03 17.63 -1.72
N LEU A 372 -7.69 16.70 -1.01
CA LEU A 372 -7.67 16.67 0.47
C LEU A 372 -6.28 16.36 1.02
N GLU A 373 -5.52 15.47 0.37
CA GLU A 373 -4.12 15.24 0.73
C GLU A 373 -3.31 16.53 0.60
N GLN A 374 -3.38 17.22 -0.54
CA GLN A 374 -2.66 18.47 -0.77
C GLN A 374 -3.01 19.54 0.28
N ILE A 375 -4.30 19.71 0.60
CA ILE A 375 -4.75 20.63 1.66
C ILE A 375 -4.14 20.21 3.01
N SER A 376 -4.16 18.92 3.34
CA SER A 376 -3.62 18.39 4.61
C SER A 376 -2.11 18.64 4.79
N ARG A 377 -1.33 18.66 3.69
CA ARG A 377 0.12 18.91 3.77
C ARG A 377 0.45 20.38 4.03
N ARG A 378 -0.39 21.31 3.59
CA ARG A 378 -0.15 22.76 3.70
C ARG A 378 -0.89 23.45 4.85
N LEU A 379 -2.08 22.96 5.22
CA LEU A 379 -2.94 23.63 6.19
C LEU A 379 -2.45 23.40 7.63
N ILE A 380 -2.04 24.47 8.30
CA ILE A 380 -1.64 24.45 9.72
C ILE A 380 -2.85 24.74 10.59
N ALA A 381 -3.09 23.88 11.57
CA ALA A 381 -4.12 24.07 12.58
C ALA A 381 -3.61 24.98 13.72
N PRO A 382 -4.50 25.76 14.35
CA PRO A 382 -4.16 26.52 15.55
C PRO A 382 -3.56 25.62 16.64
N PRO A 383 -2.68 26.15 17.52
CA PRO A 383 -2.14 25.38 18.63
C PRO A 383 -3.26 24.93 19.57
N ARG A 384 -3.16 23.68 20.05
CA ARG A 384 -4.05 23.16 21.09
C ARG A 384 -3.79 23.85 22.43
N PRO A 385 -4.75 23.85 23.37
CA PRO A 385 -4.49 24.27 24.74
C PRO A 385 -3.23 23.61 25.30
N GLY A 386 -2.31 24.41 25.83
CA GLY A 386 -1.04 23.96 26.38
C GLY A 386 0.10 23.69 25.38
N HIS A 387 -0.08 23.97 24.08
CA HIS A 387 0.96 23.81 23.05
C HIS A 387 1.37 25.17 22.45
N VAL A 388 2.65 25.32 22.10
CA VAL A 388 3.22 26.61 21.61
C VAL A 388 3.12 26.75 20.09
N SER A 389 3.17 25.64 19.34
CA SER A 389 3.12 25.63 17.88
C SER A 389 1.88 24.90 17.36
N GLY A 390 1.38 25.37 16.21
CA GLY A 390 0.35 24.66 15.46
C GLY A 390 0.87 23.35 14.87
N SER A 391 -0.04 22.40 14.67
CA SER A 391 0.21 21.11 14.01
C SER A 391 -0.64 20.97 12.76
N LYS A 392 -0.45 19.93 11.96
CA LYS A 392 -1.21 19.67 10.74
C LYS A 392 -2.05 18.42 10.89
N TRP A 393 -3.27 18.47 10.35
CA TRP A 393 -4.09 17.27 10.20
C TRP A 393 -3.59 16.47 9.00
N PHE A 394 -3.31 15.19 9.19
CA PHE A 394 -2.81 14.31 8.13
C PHE A 394 -4.00 13.60 7.47
N TYR A 395 -4.16 13.77 6.16
CA TYR A 395 -5.11 12.97 5.39
C TYR A 395 -4.43 11.72 4.83
N GLU A 396 -4.99 10.56 5.14
CA GLU A 396 -4.52 9.25 4.66
C GLU A 396 -5.46 8.75 3.55
N ARG A 397 -5.07 8.98 2.29
CA ARG A 397 -5.82 8.52 1.11
C ARG A 397 -5.56 7.06 0.75
N ALA A 398 -4.40 6.53 1.08
CA ALA A 398 -4.05 5.12 0.89
C ALA A 398 -3.65 4.50 2.23
N ARG A 399 -4.11 3.29 2.50
CA ARG A 399 -3.93 2.64 3.80
C ARG A 399 -2.44 2.51 4.12
N GLY A 400 -2.02 3.05 5.25
CA GLY A 400 -0.64 2.96 5.73
C GLY A 400 0.27 4.14 5.36
N GLN A 401 -0.19 5.14 4.61
CA GLN A 401 0.64 6.31 4.25
C GLN A 401 1.21 7.04 5.46
N TYR A 402 0.47 7.13 6.57
CA TYR A 402 0.99 7.75 7.78
C TYR A 402 2.14 6.94 8.40
N ARG A 403 2.05 5.60 8.35
CA ARG A 403 3.10 4.71 8.88
C ARG A 403 4.33 4.75 7.99
N GLU A 404 4.15 4.70 6.68
CA GLU A 404 5.19 4.80 5.67
C GLU A 404 6.01 6.09 5.84
N ALA A 405 5.35 7.23 6.07
CA ALA A 405 6.02 8.51 6.32
C ALA A 405 6.94 8.51 7.57
N THR A 406 6.80 7.52 8.45
CA THR A 406 7.67 7.32 9.63
C THR A 406 8.55 6.09 9.53
N SER A 407 8.45 5.30 8.45
CA SER A 407 9.22 4.08 8.23
C SER A 407 10.64 4.45 7.83
N GLY A 408 11.65 3.88 8.49
CA GLY A 408 13.07 4.23 8.28
C GLY A 408 13.51 5.56 8.89
N ALA A 409 12.61 6.33 9.53
CA ALA A 409 12.98 7.57 10.22
C ALA A 409 13.64 7.27 11.58
N ASN A 410 14.79 7.89 11.86
CA ASN A 410 15.40 7.85 13.19
C ASN A 410 14.51 8.51 14.26
N SER A 411 14.79 8.26 15.54
CA SER A 411 13.96 8.75 16.66
C SER A 411 13.69 10.26 16.64
N ALA A 412 14.67 11.07 16.22
CA ALA A 412 14.54 12.52 16.11
C ALA A 412 13.69 12.96 14.91
N ALA A 413 13.85 12.32 13.75
CA ALA A 413 13.02 12.56 12.57
C ALA A 413 11.56 12.14 12.80
N ARG A 414 11.36 10.98 13.44
CA ARG A 414 10.03 10.51 13.85
C ARG A 414 9.37 11.46 14.84
N SER A 415 10.10 11.93 15.85
CA SER A 415 9.56 12.89 16.83
C SER A 415 9.19 14.23 16.18
N ARG A 416 9.98 14.72 15.22
CA ARG A 416 9.64 15.92 14.43
C ARG A 416 8.39 15.71 13.59
N PHE A 417 8.28 14.56 12.90
CA PHE A 417 7.10 14.23 12.11
C PHE A 417 5.85 14.07 12.99
N GLU A 418 5.95 13.41 14.14
CA GLU A 418 4.82 13.25 15.06
C GLU A 418 4.43 14.56 15.77
N ALA A 419 5.36 15.53 15.90
CA ALA A 419 5.06 16.88 16.36
C ALA A 419 4.32 17.70 15.28
N GLU A 420 4.72 17.57 14.02
CA GLU A 420 4.03 18.23 12.89
C GLU A 420 2.69 17.57 12.58
N TYR A 421 2.63 16.24 12.58
CA TYR A 421 1.45 15.42 12.26
C TYR A 421 1.13 14.46 13.41
N PRO A 422 0.49 14.92 14.50
CA PRO A 422 0.11 14.06 15.61
C PRO A 422 -0.81 12.90 15.20
N LYS A 423 -0.62 11.71 15.77
CA LYS A 423 -1.48 10.52 15.54
C LYS A 423 -2.96 10.79 15.81
N ALA A 424 -3.24 11.68 16.77
CA ALA A 424 -4.59 12.13 17.11
C ALA A 424 -5.20 13.12 16.10
N GLN A 425 -4.51 13.47 15.01
CA GLN A 425 -4.94 14.36 13.93
C GLN A 425 -4.86 13.70 12.54
N VAL A 426 -4.97 12.38 12.48
CA VAL A 426 -5.06 11.63 11.22
C VAL A 426 -6.52 11.43 10.82
N ILE A 427 -6.86 11.62 9.54
CA ILE A 427 -8.17 11.26 8.96
C ILE A 427 -7.93 10.35 7.77
N ASP A 428 -8.40 9.11 7.86
CA ASP A 428 -8.46 8.20 6.71
C ASP A 428 -9.79 8.32 5.96
N LYS A 429 -9.85 7.78 4.74
CA LYS A 429 -11.05 7.80 3.88
C LYS A 429 -12.31 7.20 4.52
N THR A 430 -12.17 6.13 5.29
CA THR A 430 -13.31 5.45 5.93
C THR A 430 -13.82 6.25 7.13
N SER A 431 -12.91 6.90 7.85
CA SER A 431 -13.22 7.85 8.90
C SER A 431 -13.91 9.07 8.32
N LEU A 432 -13.42 9.62 7.20
CA LEU A 432 -14.05 10.75 6.50
C LEU A 432 -15.50 10.44 6.11
N ALA A 433 -15.75 9.28 5.49
CA ALA A 433 -17.10 8.84 5.12
C ALA A 433 -18.06 8.81 6.31
N ARG A 434 -17.60 8.25 7.44
CA ARG A 434 -18.37 8.17 8.68
C ARG A 434 -18.64 9.53 9.29
N LEU A 435 -17.65 10.43 9.29
CA LEU A 435 -17.84 11.80 9.75
C LEU A 435 -18.89 12.53 8.90
N GLU A 436 -18.73 12.53 7.58
CA GLU A 436 -19.67 13.22 6.70
C GLU A 436 -21.10 12.70 6.84
N PHE A 437 -21.32 11.38 6.86
CA PHE A 437 -22.66 10.82 7.02
C PHE A 437 -23.24 10.95 8.44
N THR A 438 -22.41 10.99 9.48
CA THR A 438 -22.89 11.30 10.84
C THR A 438 -23.47 12.71 10.88
N PHE A 439 -22.71 13.69 10.38
CA PHE A 439 -23.10 15.10 10.41
C PHE A 439 -24.10 15.49 9.30
N ASP A 440 -24.35 14.60 8.33
CA ASP A 440 -25.47 14.72 7.39
C ASP A 440 -26.76 14.02 7.88
N CYS A 441 -26.84 13.68 9.17
CA CYS A 441 -28.00 13.01 9.76
C CYS A 441 -28.30 11.63 9.13
N ARG A 442 -27.27 10.85 8.75
CA ARG A 442 -27.39 9.48 8.22
C ARG A 442 -26.70 8.43 9.11
N PRO A 443 -26.99 8.38 10.42
CA PRO A 443 -26.29 7.46 11.33
C PRO A 443 -26.63 5.99 11.06
N HIS A 444 -27.75 5.70 10.40
CA HIS A 444 -28.12 4.36 9.97
C HIS A 444 -27.18 3.81 8.88
N THR A 445 -26.74 4.66 7.92
CA THR A 445 -25.75 4.30 6.91
C THR A 445 -24.37 4.03 7.54
N VAL A 446 -23.99 4.85 8.53
CA VAL A 446 -22.76 4.67 9.32
C VAL A 446 -22.78 3.33 10.07
N SER A 447 -23.93 2.98 10.64
CA SER A 447 -24.12 1.76 11.44
C SER A 447 -24.09 0.48 10.60
N ALA A 448 -24.22 0.57 9.27
CA ALA A 448 -24.09 -0.57 8.36
C ALA A 448 -22.67 -1.14 8.25
N GLY A 449 -21.67 -0.45 8.81
CA GLY A 449 -20.25 -0.84 8.83
C GLY A 449 -19.39 0.03 7.93
N SER A 450 -18.09 0.14 8.27
CA SER A 450 -17.14 1.06 7.61
C SER A 450 -17.07 0.87 6.09
N GLN A 451 -17.08 -0.37 5.61
CA GLN A 451 -17.01 -0.66 4.18
C GLN A 451 -18.29 -0.20 3.46
N LYS A 452 -19.48 -0.59 3.92
CA LYS A 452 -20.76 -0.18 3.30
C LYS A 452 -20.98 1.33 3.36
N CYS A 453 -20.63 1.95 4.49
CA CYS A 453 -20.69 3.40 4.65
C CYS A 453 -19.75 4.10 3.65
N PHE A 454 -18.55 3.57 3.46
CA PHE A 454 -17.61 4.12 2.48
C PHE A 454 -18.11 3.97 1.03
N LEU A 455 -18.71 2.84 0.66
CA LEU A 455 -19.27 2.65 -0.69
C LEU A 455 -20.34 3.69 -1.01
N ALA A 456 -21.29 3.88 -0.08
CA ALA A 456 -22.33 4.90 -0.23
C ALA A 456 -21.75 6.32 -0.26
N PHE A 457 -20.65 6.57 0.47
CA PHE A 457 -19.93 7.85 0.44
C PHE A 457 -19.20 8.08 -0.88
N ALA A 458 -18.57 7.06 -1.45
CA ALA A 458 -17.88 7.16 -2.75
C ALA A 458 -18.87 7.56 -3.86
N GLU A 459 -20.04 6.90 -3.92
CA GLU A 459 -21.10 7.25 -4.87
C GLU A 459 -21.62 8.68 -4.66
N TYR A 460 -21.86 9.07 -3.41
CA TYR A 460 -22.26 10.43 -3.06
C TYR A 460 -21.22 11.47 -3.52
N ILE A 461 -19.95 11.25 -3.19
CA ILE A 461 -18.88 12.19 -3.49
C ILE A 461 -18.61 12.31 -4.98
N SER A 462 -18.63 11.24 -5.76
CA SER A 462 -18.41 11.34 -7.21
C SER A 462 -19.41 12.30 -7.84
N ARG A 463 -20.69 12.19 -7.46
CA ARG A 463 -21.74 13.12 -7.92
C ARG A 463 -21.51 14.56 -7.46
N GLU A 464 -21.12 14.78 -6.20
CA GLU A 464 -20.89 16.13 -5.68
C GLU A 464 -19.63 16.77 -6.26
N TRP A 465 -18.59 15.98 -6.54
CA TRP A 465 -17.37 16.42 -7.19
C TRP A 465 -17.64 16.86 -8.62
N ASP A 466 -18.36 16.05 -9.40
CA ASP A 466 -18.74 16.38 -10.78
C ASP A 466 -19.59 17.65 -10.84
N ALA A 467 -20.43 17.88 -9.83
CA ALA A 467 -21.24 19.10 -9.73
C ALA A 467 -20.42 20.35 -9.38
N SER A 468 -19.46 20.26 -8.45
CA SER A 468 -18.63 21.41 -8.08
C SER A 468 -17.33 21.00 -7.35
N PRO A 469 -16.21 20.83 -8.08
CA PRO A 469 -14.91 20.53 -7.46
C PRO A 469 -14.43 21.62 -6.49
N LEU A 470 -14.73 22.88 -6.79
CA LEU A 470 -14.33 24.05 -5.98
C LEU A 470 -14.94 24.06 -4.57
N ARG A 471 -15.99 23.27 -4.33
CA ARG A 471 -16.59 23.09 -3.01
C ARG A 471 -15.64 22.41 -2.02
N PHE A 472 -14.75 21.54 -2.51
CA PHE A 472 -13.80 20.80 -1.69
C PHE A 472 -12.52 21.60 -1.48
N ASN A 473 -12.63 22.61 -0.63
CA ASN A 473 -11.58 23.58 -0.32
C ASN A 473 -11.14 23.48 1.14
N ASP A 474 -10.28 24.40 1.58
CA ASP A 474 -9.74 24.47 2.94
C ASP A 474 -10.81 24.59 4.00
N GLY A 475 -11.92 25.30 3.71
CA GLY A 475 -13.06 25.36 4.61
C GLY A 475 -13.66 23.98 4.84
N TRP A 476 -13.88 23.23 3.76
CA TRP A 476 -14.42 21.87 3.85
C TRP A 476 -13.49 20.92 4.61
N TYR A 477 -12.17 21.01 4.41
CA TYR A 477 -11.22 20.17 5.14
C TYR A 477 -11.13 20.55 6.62
N ARG A 478 -11.22 21.85 6.96
CA ARG A 478 -11.34 22.32 8.36
C ARG A 478 -12.58 21.77 9.04
N ASP A 479 -13.72 21.77 8.33
CA ASP A 479 -14.97 21.17 8.83
C ASP A 479 -14.79 19.68 9.11
N ALA A 480 -14.17 18.92 8.19
CA ALA A 480 -13.89 17.50 8.39
C ALA A 480 -13.00 17.25 9.62
N ALA A 481 -11.97 18.08 9.85
CA ALA A 481 -11.13 18.02 11.03
C ALA A 481 -11.90 18.35 12.32
N ALA A 482 -12.72 19.40 12.32
CA ALA A 482 -13.57 19.76 13.46
C ALA A 482 -14.58 18.64 13.79
N LYS A 483 -15.22 18.04 12.79
CA LYS A 483 -16.07 16.85 12.97
C LYS A 483 -15.30 15.70 13.62
N SER A 484 -14.05 15.48 13.21
CA SER A 484 -13.18 14.45 13.78
C SER A 484 -12.86 14.69 15.27
N VAL A 485 -12.62 15.95 15.66
CA VAL A 485 -12.45 16.34 17.08
C VAL A 485 -13.70 15.99 17.90
N ILE A 486 -14.87 16.44 17.45
CA ILE A 486 -16.15 16.17 18.13
C ILE A 486 -16.41 14.66 18.24
N PHE A 487 -16.23 13.92 17.14
CA PHE A 487 -16.50 12.48 17.09
C PHE A 487 -15.60 11.70 18.04
N ARG A 488 -14.29 12.00 18.05
CA ARG A 488 -13.31 11.33 18.93
C ARG A 488 -13.58 11.63 20.39
N TRP A 489 -13.85 12.89 20.73
CA TRP A 489 -14.19 13.26 22.10
C TRP A 489 -15.46 12.55 22.57
N THR A 490 -16.49 12.50 21.73
CA THR A 490 -17.76 11.81 22.03
C THR A 490 -17.54 10.31 22.24
N ASP A 491 -16.75 9.66 21.36
CA ASP A 491 -16.42 8.23 21.51
C ASP A 491 -15.65 7.95 22.82
N GLN A 492 -14.69 8.80 23.19
CA GLN A 492 -13.97 8.66 24.45
C GLN A 492 -14.90 8.85 25.66
N MET A 493 -15.72 9.92 25.65
CA MET A 493 -16.67 10.22 26.72
C MET A 493 -17.68 9.08 26.92
N VAL A 494 -18.29 8.58 25.85
CA VAL A 494 -19.21 7.44 25.92
C VAL A 494 -18.49 6.21 26.48
N GLY A 495 -17.29 5.92 26.00
CA GLY A 495 -16.50 4.76 26.46
C GLY A 495 -16.08 4.82 27.93
N ALA A 496 -15.92 6.04 28.47
CA ALA A 496 -15.56 6.26 29.86
C ALA A 496 -16.77 6.32 30.81
N SER A 497 -17.99 6.49 30.30
CA SER A 497 -19.20 6.67 31.11
C SER A 497 -19.64 5.41 31.87
N ASP A 498 -20.17 5.59 33.07
CA ASP A 498 -20.60 4.49 33.93
C ASP A 498 -21.80 3.73 33.35
N TRP A 499 -22.76 4.45 32.75
CA TRP A 499 -23.93 3.85 32.12
C TRP A 499 -23.55 2.96 30.93
N TYR A 500 -22.48 3.29 30.18
CA TYR A 500 -21.98 2.43 29.12
C TYR A 500 -21.21 1.23 29.68
N ARG A 501 -20.39 1.43 30.72
CA ARG A 501 -19.60 0.35 31.33
C ARG A 501 -20.46 -0.77 31.92
N ALA A 502 -21.66 -0.46 32.38
CA ALA A 502 -22.61 -1.42 32.94
C ALA A 502 -23.21 -2.39 31.90
N ASP A 503 -23.34 -1.97 30.64
CA ASP A 503 -24.13 -2.70 29.61
C ASP A 503 -23.33 -2.99 28.31
N ARG A 504 -22.24 -2.24 28.06
CA ARG A 504 -21.23 -2.42 27.01
C ARG A 504 -21.74 -2.67 25.57
N ALA A 505 -22.96 -2.25 25.23
CA ALA A 505 -23.55 -2.49 23.92
C ALA A 505 -23.56 -1.25 22.99
N TRP A 506 -23.43 -1.48 21.67
CA TRP A 506 -23.60 -0.52 20.55
C TRP A 506 -22.98 0.88 20.71
N LYS A 507 -21.75 0.96 21.24
CA LYS A 507 -21.01 2.23 21.43
C LYS A 507 -20.94 3.08 20.16
N ALA A 508 -20.49 2.49 19.06
CA ALA A 508 -20.27 3.21 17.81
C ALA A 508 -21.57 3.78 17.23
N GLN A 509 -22.66 3.01 17.34
CA GLN A 509 -24.01 3.45 16.94
C GLN A 509 -24.46 4.60 17.82
N THR A 510 -24.31 4.48 19.15
CA THR A 510 -24.69 5.52 20.11
C THR A 510 -23.98 6.84 19.79
N VAL A 511 -22.67 6.82 19.53
CA VAL A 511 -21.91 8.02 19.14
C VAL A 511 -22.46 8.65 17.86
N ALA A 512 -22.64 7.85 16.80
CA ALA A 512 -23.12 8.35 15.51
C ALA A 512 -24.55 8.92 15.61
N TYR A 513 -25.45 8.21 16.28
CA TYR A 513 -26.84 8.66 16.47
C TYR A 513 -26.94 9.90 17.36
N THR A 514 -26.11 10.01 18.41
CA THR A 514 -26.07 11.19 19.29
C THR A 514 -25.71 12.44 18.52
N LEU A 515 -24.60 12.40 17.76
CA LEU A 515 -24.15 13.55 16.99
C LEU A 515 -25.11 13.90 15.84
N ALA A 516 -25.62 12.89 15.14
CA ALA A 516 -26.63 13.09 14.11
C ALA A 516 -27.92 13.73 14.67
N TRP A 517 -28.34 13.32 15.88
CA TRP A 517 -29.50 13.88 16.56
C TRP A 517 -29.29 15.35 16.90
N ILE A 518 -28.15 15.72 17.49
CA ILE A 518 -27.83 17.12 17.82
C ILE A 518 -27.88 17.98 16.54
N VAL A 519 -27.21 17.55 15.47
CA VAL A 519 -27.24 18.28 14.19
C VAL A 519 -28.66 18.39 13.65
N HIS A 520 -29.48 17.34 13.77
CA HIS A 520 -30.88 17.34 13.33
C HIS A 520 -31.72 18.36 14.11
N GLN A 521 -31.53 18.48 15.42
CA GLN A 521 -32.24 19.47 16.25
C GLN A 521 -31.88 20.91 15.88
N GLY A 522 -30.62 21.18 15.54
CA GLY A 522 -30.25 22.50 15.01
C GLY A 522 -30.94 22.79 13.67
N ARG A 523 -30.93 21.82 12.75
CA ARG A 523 -31.55 21.96 11.42
C ARG A 523 -33.06 22.15 11.51
N SER A 524 -33.75 21.48 12.42
CA SER A 524 -35.20 21.66 12.63
C SER A 524 -35.56 23.05 13.17
N ARG A 525 -34.61 23.73 13.82
CA ARG A 525 -34.71 25.12 14.30
C ARG A 525 -34.20 26.16 13.30
N GLY A 526 -33.92 25.77 12.04
CA GLY A 526 -33.47 26.68 10.98
C GLY A 526 -31.97 26.99 10.98
N LYS A 527 -31.16 26.28 11.78
CA LYS A 527 -29.69 26.42 11.76
C LYS A 527 -29.07 25.59 10.64
N ALA A 528 -27.90 26.00 10.14
CA ALA A 528 -27.19 25.24 9.10
C ALA A 528 -26.51 23.96 9.62
N GLY A 529 -26.10 23.98 10.89
CA GLY A 529 -25.33 22.92 11.52
C GLY A 529 -24.52 23.46 12.70
N LEU A 530 -23.68 22.62 13.29
CA LEU A 530 -22.80 22.99 14.40
C LEU A 530 -21.76 24.04 13.95
N ASP A 531 -21.33 24.90 14.88
CA ASP A 531 -20.20 25.82 14.67
C ASP A 531 -18.86 25.06 14.67
N LEU A 532 -18.56 24.47 13.52
CA LEU A 532 -17.31 23.78 13.26
C LEU A 532 -16.11 24.75 13.23
N ALA A 533 -16.33 26.04 12.97
CA ALA A 533 -15.27 27.03 12.96
C ALA A 533 -14.77 27.31 14.39
N ALA A 534 -15.66 27.36 15.38
CA ALA A 534 -15.29 27.45 16.80
C ALA A 534 -14.44 26.25 17.23
N VAL A 535 -14.86 25.03 16.86
CA VAL A 535 -14.13 23.79 17.16
C VAL A 535 -12.75 23.78 16.48
N TRP A 536 -12.67 24.20 15.22
CA TRP A 536 -11.39 24.31 14.51
C TRP A 536 -10.45 25.33 15.17
N ARG A 537 -10.96 26.50 15.59
CA ARG A 537 -10.13 27.51 16.28
C ARG A 537 -9.60 27.01 17.62
N ALA A 538 -10.43 26.30 18.38
CA ALA A 538 -10.04 25.75 19.68
C ALA A 538 -9.20 24.47 19.58
N GLN A 539 -9.28 23.76 18.44
CA GLN A 539 -8.81 22.37 18.29
C GLN A 539 -9.32 21.43 19.40
N ASP A 540 -10.49 21.76 19.94
CA ASP A 540 -11.15 21.09 21.05
C ASP A 540 -12.67 21.32 20.98
N VAL A 541 -13.44 20.49 21.67
CA VAL A 541 -14.90 20.61 21.73
C VAL A 541 -15.29 21.69 22.74
N PRO A 542 -16.07 22.73 22.35
CA PRO A 542 -16.59 23.75 23.28
C PRO A 542 -17.41 23.13 24.42
N ASP A 543 -17.34 23.71 25.61
CA ASP A 543 -17.96 23.13 26.83
C ASP A 543 -19.48 23.04 26.73
N GLU A 544 -20.14 23.99 26.06
CA GLU A 544 -21.57 23.98 25.78
C GLU A 544 -21.96 22.73 24.96
N LEU A 545 -21.16 22.40 23.94
CA LEU A 545 -21.39 21.21 23.12
C LEU A 545 -21.08 19.93 23.91
N ARG A 546 -20.03 19.93 24.74
CA ARG A 546 -19.72 18.79 25.61
C ARG A 546 -20.88 18.46 26.54
N GLU A 547 -21.50 19.47 27.13
CA GLU A 547 -22.59 19.30 28.07
C GLU A 547 -23.85 18.74 27.40
N VAL A 548 -24.21 19.28 26.23
CA VAL A 548 -25.30 18.74 25.41
C VAL A 548 -25.04 17.27 25.06
N ILE A 549 -23.83 16.91 24.62
CA ILE A 549 -23.50 15.52 24.27
C ILE A 549 -23.60 14.60 25.50
N ARG A 550 -23.18 15.04 26.70
CA ARG A 550 -23.27 14.23 27.94
C ARG A 550 -24.72 13.90 28.32
N GLN A 551 -25.65 14.81 28.07
CA GLN A 551 -27.07 14.60 28.35
C GLN A 551 -27.78 13.79 27.25
N VAL A 552 -27.43 14.02 25.97
CA VAL A 552 -28.08 13.35 24.84
C VAL A 552 -27.62 11.89 24.68
N ALA A 553 -26.34 11.60 24.86
CA ALA A 553 -25.77 10.27 24.64
C ALA A 553 -26.49 9.14 25.42
N PRO A 554 -26.75 9.25 26.74
CA PRO A 554 -27.47 8.22 27.48
C PRO A 554 -28.92 8.07 27.03
N ALA A 555 -29.60 9.17 26.69
CA ALA A 555 -30.99 9.14 26.20
C ALA A 555 -31.09 8.44 24.83
N VAL A 556 -30.16 8.72 23.92
CA VAL A 556 -30.05 8.03 22.63
C VAL A 556 -29.72 6.56 22.83
N ALA A 557 -28.80 6.21 23.73
CA ALA A 557 -28.49 4.82 24.04
C ALA A 557 -29.72 4.07 24.56
N ALA A 558 -30.51 4.69 25.45
CA ALA A 558 -31.78 4.14 25.91
C ALA A 558 -32.76 3.95 24.76
N LYS A 559 -32.90 4.95 23.89
CA LYS A 559 -33.83 4.87 22.75
C LYS A 559 -33.45 3.81 21.72
N LEU A 560 -32.16 3.56 21.50
CA LEU A 560 -31.72 2.47 20.62
C LEU A 560 -32.11 1.08 21.15
N ARG A 561 -32.22 0.92 22.48
CA ARG A 561 -32.66 -0.34 23.11
C ARG A 561 -34.17 -0.51 23.10
N ASP A 562 -34.90 0.59 23.16
CA ASP A 562 -36.35 0.67 23.03
C ASP A 562 -36.79 0.47 21.56
N ALA A 563 -36.33 -0.63 20.96
CA ALA A 563 -36.73 -1.01 19.61
C ALA A 563 -38.14 -1.62 19.63
N PRO A 564 -38.93 -1.49 18.54
CA PRO A 564 -40.26 -2.10 18.45
C PRO A 564 -40.23 -3.60 18.73
N GLU A 565 -41.31 -4.16 19.30
CA GLU A 565 -41.40 -5.59 19.68
C GLU A 565 -41.11 -6.56 18.50
N SER A 566 -41.28 -6.12 17.26
CA SER A 566 -40.97 -6.88 16.05
C SER A 566 -39.46 -7.00 15.76
N VAL A 567 -38.61 -6.22 16.43
CA VAL A 567 -37.16 -6.18 16.23
C VAL A 567 -36.46 -7.17 17.17
N ARG A 568 -35.91 -8.25 16.59
CA ARG A 568 -35.13 -9.25 17.35
C ARG A 568 -33.65 -8.90 17.52
N ASN A 569 -33.10 -8.03 16.67
CA ASN A 569 -31.68 -7.66 16.69
C ASN A 569 -31.52 -6.14 16.57
N ILE A 570 -31.22 -5.49 17.70
CA ILE A 570 -31.00 -4.05 17.79
C ILE A 570 -29.84 -3.60 16.88
N GLY A 571 -28.77 -4.40 16.80
CA GLY A 571 -27.63 -4.10 15.93
C GLY A 571 -28.00 -4.04 14.45
N GLU A 572 -28.96 -4.85 14.00
CA GLU A 572 -29.51 -4.76 12.64
C GLU A 572 -30.46 -3.57 12.50
N TYR A 573 -31.31 -3.33 13.50
CA TYR A 573 -32.25 -2.20 13.52
C TYR A 573 -31.54 -0.84 13.34
N THR A 574 -30.39 -0.66 14.00
CA THR A 574 -29.58 0.57 13.86
C THR A 574 -29.08 0.84 12.43
N LYS A 575 -29.20 -0.11 11.50
CA LYS A 575 -28.79 0.07 10.10
C LYS A 575 -29.92 0.58 9.22
N HIS A 576 -31.15 0.62 9.74
CA HIS A 576 -32.34 0.98 8.97
C HIS A 576 -32.77 2.43 9.22
N GLN A 577 -33.28 3.08 8.17
CA GLN A 577 -33.85 4.42 8.23
C GLN A 577 -34.97 4.53 9.28
N ALA A 578 -35.74 3.46 9.52
CA ALA A 578 -36.79 3.43 10.54
C ALA A 578 -36.26 3.69 11.95
N CYS A 579 -35.07 3.19 12.29
CA CYS A 579 -34.42 3.48 13.58
C CYS A 579 -34.00 4.94 13.66
N TRP A 580 -33.44 5.50 12.58
CA TRP A 580 -33.14 6.93 12.55
C TRP A 580 -34.38 7.80 12.75
N SER A 581 -35.48 7.52 12.06
CA SER A 581 -36.74 8.27 12.25
C SER A 581 -37.25 8.21 13.69
N ALA A 582 -37.10 7.08 14.37
CA ALA A 582 -37.50 6.92 15.77
C ALA A 582 -36.61 7.73 16.73
N VAL A 583 -35.29 7.72 16.51
CA VAL A 583 -34.35 8.46 17.35
C VAL A 583 -34.40 9.96 17.05
N SER A 584 -34.53 10.39 15.80
CA SER A 584 -34.59 11.81 15.42
C SER A 584 -35.78 12.53 16.05
N GLY A 585 -36.88 11.82 16.28
CA GLY A 585 -38.07 12.31 17.00
C GLY A 585 -38.01 12.21 18.52
N LEU A 586 -36.89 11.74 19.11
CA LEU A 586 -36.72 11.66 20.55
C LEU A 586 -36.79 13.07 21.16
N SER A 587 -37.67 13.25 22.15
CA SER A 587 -37.71 14.42 23.03
C SER A 587 -37.03 14.08 24.34
N ILE A 588 -36.12 14.94 24.81
CA ILE A 588 -35.39 14.76 26.07
C ILE A 588 -35.88 15.83 27.03
N GLU A 589 -36.50 15.41 28.14
CA GLU A 589 -37.03 16.32 29.15
C GLU A 589 -35.91 17.17 29.77
N SER A 590 -36.18 18.46 29.96
CA SER A 590 -35.27 19.43 30.58
C SER A 590 -33.95 19.67 29.83
N LEU A 591 -33.78 19.19 28.59
CA LEU A 591 -32.61 19.48 27.77
C LEU A 591 -32.76 20.82 27.05
N GLU A 592 -31.98 21.81 27.49
CA GLU A 592 -31.78 23.05 26.74
C GLU A 592 -30.54 22.93 25.85
N ILE A 593 -30.71 23.18 24.56
CA ILE A 593 -29.60 23.18 23.59
C ILE A 593 -29.29 24.65 23.24
N PRO A 594 -28.14 25.20 23.68
CA PRO A 594 -27.79 26.59 23.43
C PRO A 594 -27.59 26.88 21.93
N ASP A 595 -28.12 27.98 21.44
CA ASP A 595 -27.98 28.38 20.03
C ASP A 595 -26.52 28.67 19.62
N ILE A 596 -25.66 29.01 20.59
CA ILE A 596 -24.24 29.33 20.38
C ILE A 596 -23.42 28.16 19.80
N ILE A 597 -23.90 26.91 19.91
CA ILE A 597 -23.22 25.75 19.32
C ILE A 597 -23.52 25.60 17.82
N TYR A 598 -24.41 26.43 17.26
CA TYR A 598 -24.86 26.37 15.88
C TYR A 598 -24.52 27.63 15.07
N VAL A 599 -24.49 27.48 13.75
CA VAL A 599 -24.39 28.60 12.81
C VAL A 599 -25.74 28.83 12.14
N ASP A 600 -26.13 30.09 12.00
CA ASP A 600 -27.32 30.47 11.25
C ASP A 600 -27.20 30.15 9.75
N ALA A 601 -28.32 29.79 9.13
CA ALA A 601 -28.34 29.31 7.76
C ALA A 601 -27.84 30.35 6.74
N ASP A 602 -28.18 31.62 6.94
CA ASP A 602 -27.78 32.71 6.04
C ASP A 602 -26.29 33.00 6.13
N GLN A 603 -25.73 33.02 7.35
CA GLN A 603 -24.29 33.19 7.56
C GLN A 603 -23.51 32.03 6.91
N ALA A 604 -23.92 30.78 7.18
CA ALA A 604 -23.26 29.61 6.59
C ALA A 604 -23.34 29.59 5.06
N ARG A 605 -24.42 30.11 4.46
CA ARG A 605 -24.55 30.22 3.01
C ARG A 605 -23.59 31.25 2.43
N GLN A 606 -23.41 32.38 3.11
CA GLN A 606 -22.47 33.41 2.70
C GLN A 606 -21.02 32.92 2.81
N ASP A 607 -20.64 32.33 3.93
CA ASP A 607 -19.29 31.78 4.16
C ASP A 607 -18.91 30.74 3.10
N ARG A 608 -19.87 29.88 2.69
CA ARG A 608 -19.64 28.90 1.61
C ARG A 608 -19.39 29.55 0.27
N LYS A 609 -20.11 30.62 -0.07
CA LYS A 609 -19.89 31.36 -1.33
C LYS A 609 -18.50 31.99 -1.34
N ASP A 610 -18.12 32.62 -0.23
CA ASP A 610 -16.85 33.31 -0.10
C ASP A 610 -15.68 32.32 -0.15
N ALA A 611 -15.81 31.15 0.48
CA ALA A 611 -14.81 30.07 0.39
C ALA A 611 -14.64 29.52 -1.04
N VAL A 612 -15.73 29.36 -1.79
CA VAL A 612 -15.68 28.92 -3.20
C VAL A 612 -15.04 30.00 -4.09
N GLN A 613 -15.37 31.28 -3.86
CA GLN A 613 -14.74 32.39 -4.58
C GLN A 613 -13.24 32.49 -4.30
N SER A 614 -12.83 32.38 -3.03
CA SER A 614 -11.42 32.33 -2.64
C SER A 614 -10.69 31.17 -3.33
N ARG A 615 -11.25 29.96 -3.30
CA ARG A 615 -10.63 28.80 -3.95
C ARG A 615 -10.51 28.98 -5.46
N ARG A 616 -11.48 29.64 -6.09
CA ARG A 616 -11.41 29.95 -7.53
C ARG A 616 -10.23 30.87 -7.84
N LEU A 617 -10.03 31.91 -7.03
CA LEU A 617 -8.89 32.82 -7.16
C LEU A 617 -7.57 32.07 -6.97
N ASP A 618 -7.48 31.20 -5.95
CA ASP A 618 -6.28 30.37 -5.72
C ASP A 618 -5.96 29.48 -6.93
N VAL A 619 -6.97 28.81 -7.52
CA VAL A 619 -6.78 27.99 -8.73
C VAL A 619 -6.38 28.81 -9.95
N GLU A 620 -6.79 30.08 -10.02
CA GLU A 620 -6.32 31.00 -11.06
C GLU A 620 -4.85 31.40 -10.84
N LEU A 621 -4.46 31.70 -9.60
CA LEU A 621 -3.09 32.03 -9.21
C LEU A 621 -2.13 30.84 -9.36
N ASP A 622 -2.53 29.64 -8.93
CA ASP A 622 -1.75 28.40 -9.06
C ASP A 622 -1.41 28.12 -10.53
N PHE A 623 -2.40 28.33 -11.42
CA PHE A 623 -2.17 28.18 -12.85
C PHE A 623 -1.24 29.25 -13.42
N GLU A 624 -1.38 30.51 -12.99
CA GLU A 624 -0.46 31.59 -13.39
C GLU A 624 0.98 31.29 -12.94
N ALA A 625 1.16 30.79 -11.71
CA ALA A 625 2.45 30.39 -11.17
C ALA A 625 3.07 29.20 -11.92
N ALA A 626 2.26 28.34 -12.54
CA ALA A 626 2.71 27.21 -13.35
C ALA A 626 3.15 27.59 -14.78
N LEU A 627 2.74 28.77 -15.30
CA LEU A 627 3.04 29.19 -16.68
C LEU A 627 4.55 29.22 -17.02
N PRO A 628 5.46 29.70 -16.15
CA PRO A 628 6.90 29.68 -16.44
C PRO A 628 7.46 28.28 -16.68
N ALA A 629 6.99 27.27 -15.91
CA ALA A 629 7.42 25.89 -16.07
C ALA A 629 6.94 25.25 -17.39
N MET A 630 5.90 25.82 -18.00
CA MET A 630 5.38 25.37 -19.29
C MET A 630 6.15 25.94 -20.50
N VAL A 631 6.92 27.02 -20.32
CA VAL A 631 7.66 27.69 -21.41
C VAL A 631 8.56 26.74 -22.21
N PRO A 632 9.39 25.87 -21.58
CA PRO A 632 10.26 24.94 -22.32
C PRO A 632 9.49 23.91 -23.15
N HIS A 633 8.22 23.65 -22.80
CA HIS A 633 7.39 22.61 -23.39
C HIS A 633 6.29 23.15 -24.31
N ALA A 634 6.10 24.47 -24.38
CA ALA A 634 4.99 25.11 -25.08
C ALA A 634 4.90 24.73 -26.56
N THR A 635 6.04 24.65 -27.26
CA THR A 635 6.10 24.23 -28.68
C THR A 635 5.66 22.78 -28.86
N ALA A 636 6.14 21.87 -27.99
CA ALA A 636 5.78 20.46 -28.04
C ALA A 636 4.29 20.26 -27.72
N ILE A 637 3.76 20.97 -26.73
CA ILE A 637 2.33 20.96 -26.40
C ILE A 637 1.49 21.47 -27.58
N ALA A 638 1.94 22.51 -28.29
CA ALA A 638 1.23 23.03 -29.47
C ALA A 638 1.22 22.04 -30.64
N GLU A 639 2.30 21.29 -30.86
CA GLU A 639 2.36 20.24 -31.87
C GLU A 639 1.44 19.07 -31.54
N LEU A 640 1.45 18.62 -30.27
CA LEU A 640 0.55 17.57 -29.79
C LEU A 640 -0.91 17.98 -29.95
N ALA A 641 -1.26 19.20 -29.53
CA ALA A 641 -2.60 19.77 -29.71
C ALA A 641 -3.07 19.79 -31.17
N ARG A 642 -2.16 20.11 -32.10
CA ARG A 642 -2.47 20.11 -33.54
C ARG A 642 -2.63 18.70 -34.09
N ARG A 643 -1.76 17.75 -33.69
CA ARG A 643 -1.85 16.33 -34.09
C ARG A 643 -3.14 15.68 -33.59
N ALA A 644 -3.53 15.97 -32.35
CA ALA A 644 -4.77 15.52 -31.75
C ALA A 644 -6.02 16.25 -32.28
N ARG A 645 -5.87 17.27 -33.14
CA ARG A 645 -6.96 18.13 -33.63
C ARG A 645 -7.77 18.82 -32.52
N LEU A 646 -7.12 19.08 -31.38
CA LEU A 646 -7.70 19.75 -30.21
C LEU A 646 -7.33 21.24 -30.12
N ALA A 647 -6.41 21.71 -30.96
CA ALA A 647 -5.96 23.10 -30.98
C ALA A 647 -7.12 24.07 -31.33
N THR A 648 -7.30 25.09 -30.50
CA THR A 648 -8.20 26.23 -30.79
C THR A 648 -7.37 27.48 -31.08
N PRO A 649 -7.87 28.46 -31.87
CA PRO A 649 -7.11 29.67 -32.19
C PRO A 649 -6.58 30.42 -30.96
N ARG A 650 -7.37 30.48 -29.88
CA ARG A 650 -6.98 31.13 -28.62
C ARG A 650 -5.96 30.33 -27.82
N ALA A 651 -6.08 29.00 -27.78
CA ALA A 651 -5.11 28.16 -27.09
C ALA A 651 -3.77 28.11 -27.85
N ASP A 652 -3.81 28.09 -29.19
CA ASP A 652 -2.60 28.15 -30.02
C ASP A 652 -1.91 29.52 -29.89
N GLN A 653 -2.68 30.61 -29.79
CA GLN A 653 -2.14 31.94 -29.47
C GLN A 653 -1.46 31.98 -28.08
N ALA A 654 -2.08 31.38 -27.06
CA ALA A 654 -1.50 31.26 -25.73
C ALA A 654 -0.18 30.47 -25.74
N LEU A 655 -0.15 29.34 -26.44
CA LEU A 655 1.05 28.50 -26.56
C LEU A 655 2.16 29.18 -27.37
N ARG A 656 1.84 29.96 -28.40
CA ARG A 656 2.83 30.76 -29.14
C ARG A 656 3.47 31.83 -28.26
N LYS A 657 2.69 32.53 -27.43
CA LYS A 657 3.21 33.49 -26.45
C LYS A 657 4.16 32.80 -25.47
N LEU A 658 3.73 31.68 -24.88
CA LEU A 658 4.59 30.89 -24.00
C LEU A 658 5.87 30.40 -24.68
N ALA A 659 5.79 29.93 -25.93
CA ALA A 659 6.96 29.49 -26.70
C ALA A 659 7.95 30.63 -26.99
N SER A 660 7.48 31.88 -27.02
CA SER A 660 8.34 33.08 -27.09
C SER A 660 8.87 33.56 -25.73
N GLY A 661 8.54 32.87 -24.64
CA GLY A 661 8.90 33.24 -23.28
C GLY A 661 7.96 34.28 -22.63
N ASP A 662 6.88 34.65 -23.30
CA ASP A 662 5.87 35.57 -22.77
C ASP A 662 4.85 34.82 -21.89
N VAL A 663 4.97 35.00 -20.58
CA VAL A 663 4.07 34.41 -19.57
C VAL A 663 2.84 35.31 -19.29
N LEU A 664 2.75 36.49 -19.89
CA LEU A 664 1.61 37.41 -19.74
C LEU A 664 0.46 37.02 -20.68
N ILE A 665 -0.26 35.97 -20.28
CA ILE A 665 -1.40 35.44 -21.04
C ILE A 665 -2.72 36.07 -20.54
N GLY A 666 -3.53 36.58 -21.48
CA GLY A 666 -4.82 37.20 -21.16
C GLY A 666 -5.83 36.19 -20.57
N PRO A 667 -6.85 36.62 -19.81
CA PRO A 667 -7.80 35.71 -19.15
C PRO A 667 -8.52 34.73 -20.11
N SER A 668 -8.88 35.19 -21.30
CA SER A 668 -9.54 34.38 -22.33
C SER A 668 -8.61 33.35 -22.97
N GLU A 669 -7.33 33.69 -23.14
CA GLU A 669 -6.28 32.81 -23.64
C GLU A 669 -5.91 31.76 -22.59
N ARG A 670 -5.80 32.14 -21.30
CA ARG A 670 -5.57 31.22 -20.18
C ARG A 670 -6.68 30.19 -20.04
N THR A 671 -7.93 30.63 -20.17
CA THR A 671 -9.09 29.73 -20.12
C THR A 671 -9.04 28.71 -21.27
N ALA A 672 -8.72 29.17 -22.48
CA ALA A 672 -8.57 28.28 -23.64
C ALA A 672 -7.40 27.30 -23.49
N LEU A 673 -6.29 27.74 -22.89
CA LEU A 673 -5.13 26.90 -22.60
C LEU A 673 -5.43 25.82 -21.55
N LYS A 674 -6.11 26.18 -20.43
CA LYS A 674 -6.58 25.21 -19.42
C LYS A 674 -7.44 24.11 -20.05
N GLN A 675 -8.43 24.50 -20.85
CA GLN A 675 -9.32 23.55 -21.53
C GLN A 675 -8.58 22.66 -22.53
N LEU A 676 -7.57 23.19 -23.22
CA LEU A 676 -6.75 22.39 -24.13
C LEU A 676 -5.95 21.33 -23.38
N ILE A 677 -5.31 21.70 -22.26
CA ILE A 677 -4.55 20.79 -21.41
C ILE A 677 -5.45 19.68 -20.86
N GLU A 678 -6.64 20.01 -20.34
CA GLU A 678 -7.59 19.01 -19.84
C GLU A 678 -8.04 18.03 -20.93
N ARG A 679 -8.30 18.52 -22.16
CA ARG A 679 -8.69 17.66 -23.28
C ARG A 679 -7.56 16.74 -23.73
N LEU A 680 -6.33 17.23 -23.77
CA LEU A 680 -5.16 16.40 -24.09
C LEU A 680 -4.99 15.27 -23.06
N LYS A 681 -5.12 15.59 -21.75
CA LYS A 681 -5.08 14.57 -20.70
C LYS A 681 -6.25 13.58 -20.77
N ALA A 682 -7.45 14.04 -21.14
CA ALA A 682 -8.62 13.18 -21.30
C ALA A 682 -8.49 12.18 -22.47
N GLU A 683 -7.75 12.54 -23.52
CA GLU A 683 -7.41 11.62 -24.62
C GLU A 683 -6.22 10.70 -24.31
N GLY A 684 -5.67 10.77 -23.09
CA GLY A 684 -4.53 9.96 -22.66
C GLY A 684 -3.20 10.38 -23.30
N ILE A 685 -3.09 11.65 -23.70
CA ILE A 685 -1.86 12.20 -24.27
C ILE A 685 -1.03 12.79 -23.13
N ASP A 686 0.11 12.17 -22.85
CA ASP A 686 1.06 12.66 -21.85
C ASP A 686 1.67 13.99 -22.31
N LEU A 687 1.65 14.99 -21.41
CA LEU A 687 2.25 16.29 -21.68
C LEU A 687 3.73 16.28 -21.27
N PRO A 688 4.61 16.92 -22.06
CA PRO A 688 6.01 17.07 -21.67
C PRO A 688 6.10 17.86 -20.36
N GLY A 689 6.69 17.25 -19.32
CA GLY A 689 6.89 17.84 -17.99
C GLY A 689 6.03 17.26 -16.86
N ASP A 690 5.03 16.40 -17.13
CA ASP A 690 4.15 15.82 -16.09
C ASP A 690 4.83 14.79 -15.15
N GLY A 691 6.15 14.55 -15.29
CA GLY A 691 6.94 13.58 -14.50
C GLY A 691 8.10 14.17 -13.67
N ALA A 692 8.33 15.48 -13.67
CA ALA A 692 9.34 16.07 -12.83
C ALA A 692 8.72 16.47 -11.49
N ALA A 693 9.03 15.72 -10.42
CA ALA A 693 9.08 16.32 -9.09
C ALA A 693 9.79 17.66 -9.21
N SER A 694 9.25 18.73 -8.63
CA SER A 694 9.94 20.01 -8.57
C SER A 694 11.40 19.73 -8.20
N PRO A 695 12.38 20.02 -9.07
CA PRO A 695 13.75 20.02 -8.59
C PRO A 695 13.74 21.02 -7.45
N LYS A 696 14.25 20.61 -6.27
CA LYS A 696 14.65 21.57 -5.27
C LYS A 696 15.52 22.58 -6.01
N ALA A 697 14.98 23.76 -6.27
CA ALA A 697 15.81 24.86 -6.70
C ALA A 697 16.68 25.15 -5.49
N ASP A 698 17.93 24.70 -5.52
CA ASP A 698 18.98 25.36 -4.76
C ASP A 698 18.92 26.82 -5.18
N VAL A 699 18.40 27.66 -4.29
CA VAL A 699 18.36 29.10 -4.48
C VAL A 699 19.78 29.60 -4.35
N GLU A 700 20.57 29.53 -5.43
CA GLU A 700 21.74 30.37 -5.54
C GLU A 700 21.28 31.82 -5.67
N ALA A 701 21.56 32.61 -4.64
CA ALA A 701 21.24 34.02 -4.57
C ALA A 701 21.82 34.78 -5.76
N THR A 702 21.00 35.05 -6.77
CA THR A 702 21.43 35.80 -7.95
C THR A 702 21.52 37.28 -7.58
N THR A 703 22.74 37.78 -7.42
CA THR A 703 22.97 39.21 -7.15
C THR A 703 22.84 39.99 -8.45
N GLN A 704 21.71 40.68 -8.67
CA GLN A 704 21.59 41.66 -9.75
C GLN A 704 21.99 43.05 -9.26
N VAL A 705 22.92 43.69 -9.96
CA VAL A 705 23.25 45.11 -9.77
C VAL A 705 22.49 45.91 -10.80
N LEU A 706 21.44 46.60 -10.38
CA LEU A 706 20.74 47.58 -11.20
C LEU A 706 21.39 48.96 -11.02
N ARG A 707 21.79 49.60 -12.12
CA ARG A 707 22.23 50.99 -12.12
C ARG A 707 21.02 51.89 -12.32
N LEU A 708 20.62 52.60 -11.25
CA LEU A 708 19.69 53.72 -11.33
C LEU A 708 20.50 55.02 -11.28
N GLY A 709 20.88 55.52 -12.46
CA GLY A 709 21.74 56.70 -12.57
C GLY A 709 23.18 56.45 -12.08
N SER A 710 23.77 57.43 -11.40
CA SER A 710 25.19 57.40 -10.97
C SER A 710 25.49 56.62 -9.69
N ALA A 711 24.48 56.00 -9.05
CA ALA A 711 24.68 55.19 -7.85
C ALA A 711 24.23 53.74 -8.06
N ALA A 712 25.08 52.78 -7.67
CA ALA A 712 24.77 51.36 -7.70
C ALA A 712 24.25 50.92 -6.31
N VAL A 713 23.03 50.39 -6.26
CA VAL A 713 22.46 49.79 -5.04
C VAL A 713 22.41 48.28 -5.23
N ARG A 714 23.01 47.53 -4.30
CA ARG A 714 22.88 46.07 -4.22
C ARG A 714 21.68 45.74 -3.33
N MET A 715 20.70 45.05 -3.88
CA MET A 715 19.69 44.35 -3.06
C MET A 715 19.87 42.84 -3.21
N VAL A 716 19.88 42.16 -2.06
CA VAL A 716 19.81 40.70 -1.97
C VAL A 716 18.35 40.37 -1.68
N LYS A 717 17.71 39.61 -2.57
CA LYS A 717 16.36 39.09 -2.33
C LYS A 717 16.53 37.75 -1.61
N LEU A 718 16.13 37.70 -0.33
CA LEU A 718 16.00 36.45 0.42
C LEU A 718 14.80 35.65 -0.11
#